data_AF-A0AAD6LJC7-F1
#
_entry.id   AF-A0AAD6LJC7-F1
#
_cell.length_a   1.000
_cell.length_b   1.000
_cell.length_c   1.000
_cell.angle_alpha   90.00
_cell.angle_beta   90.00
_cell.angle_gamma   90.00
#
_symmetry.space_group_name_H-M   'P 1'
#
loop_
_entity.id
_entity.type
_entity.pdbx_description
1 polymer ?
#
loop_
_entity_poly.entity_id
_entity_poly.type
_entity_poly.pdbx_seq_one_letter_code
_entity_poly.pdbx_strand_id
1 'polypeptide(L)'
;MAVAVRGNRGGGSGGINGGLRAFFSHRIFISATFTLLFLATLSALFSPHPHHHPSLPSSGNAYVQRTFLAIKSDPLKTRLDLIYKQANDHMTLVNAYAAYARKLKLDISRQLRMFDELAKNLTDLPLKPSYKSSLFEPGSDVDEDVLRQFEKEVKEKVKVARLMIAEAKESYDNQIKIQKLKDTIFAVNELLIKAKKNGAFASLISAKSVPKSLHCLAMRLVGERIAHPEKYKEEGYKAEFEDPSLYHYAIFSDNVIAVSVVIRSVVKNAEEPWKHVFHVVTDKMNVAAMKVWFRMRPVEGGAHVEINAVEDFSFLNSSVTMAAPPKPTRIGLAGLAVMGQNLALNIAEKGFPISVYNRSTSKVDETVVRAKKEGDLPLYGFHDPESFVKSIQKPRVIIMLVKAGSPVDQTIKTLSAYLEKGDCIIDGGNEWYENTERREKAMAELGLLYLGMGVSGGEEGARNGPSMMPGGSFEAFKYIEDILLKVAAQVPDSGPCVTYIGKGGSGNFVKMVHNGIEYGDMQLIAEAYDVLKSVGKLSNDELHSVFSEWNKGELLSFLVEITADIFGIKDDKGEGYLVDKVLDKTGMKGTGKWTVQQAADLSVAAPTIASSLDARFLSGLKEERVEAAKVFKAGGFGDILTDQVVDKKQLIDDVRQALYASKICSYAQGMNLIRAKSIEKGWDLELGELARIWKGGCIIRAVFLDRIKKAYDRNPDLANLLVDPEFAKEIIERQSAWRRVVCLAINSGISTPGMSSSLAYYDTYRRERLPANLVQAQRDYFGAHTYERVDVEGSFHTEWFKIARQLKK
;
A
#
# COMPACT_ATOMS: atom_id res chain seq x y z
N MET A 1 -32.13 65.81 15.44
CA MET A 1 -32.94 66.01 16.67
C MET A 1 -32.83 64.76 17.52
N ALA A 2 -32.77 64.75 18.84
CA ALA A 2 -32.51 65.68 19.92
C ALA A 2 -32.26 64.76 21.15
N VAL A 3 -31.21 65.02 21.94
CA VAL A 3 -31.26 65.33 23.39
C VAL A 3 -31.82 64.17 24.26
N ALA A 4 -30.95 63.42 24.96
CA ALA A 4 -30.57 63.56 26.39
C ALA A 4 -31.66 63.09 27.37
N VAL A 5 -31.38 62.41 28.49
CA VAL A 5 -30.75 62.96 29.69
C VAL A 5 -30.45 61.83 30.70
N ARG A 6 -29.26 61.94 31.35
CA ARG A 6 -28.82 61.68 32.75
C ARG A 6 -29.64 60.72 33.66
N GLY A 7 -29.04 59.98 34.58
CA GLY A 7 -27.65 59.91 35.04
C GLY A 7 -27.51 59.33 36.46
N ASN A 8 -26.25 59.32 36.95
CA ASN A 8 -25.78 59.16 38.34
C ASN A 8 -25.92 57.76 39.01
N ARG A 9 -24.98 57.25 39.83
CA ARG A 9 -23.68 57.75 40.35
C ARG A 9 -22.93 56.60 41.08
N GLY A 10 -21.58 56.63 41.01
CA GLY A 10 -20.60 55.99 41.92
C GLY A 10 -20.23 54.53 41.59
N GLY A 11 -19.00 54.10 41.27
CA GLY A 11 -17.64 54.60 41.51
C GLY A 11 -16.97 53.76 42.61
N GLY A 12 -15.91 52.96 42.40
CA GLY A 12 -15.15 52.60 41.20
C GLY A 12 -14.08 51.53 41.49
N SER A 13 -13.57 50.87 40.44
CA SER A 13 -12.28 50.15 40.44
C SER A 13 -11.75 49.95 39.01
N GLY A 14 -10.53 50.44 38.74
CA GLY A 14 -9.49 49.91 37.82
C GLY A 14 -9.83 49.59 36.35
N GLY A 15 -9.47 50.50 35.42
CA GLY A 15 -9.54 50.29 33.98
C GLY A 15 -8.23 49.81 33.35
N ILE A 16 -8.32 48.67 32.66
CA ILE A 16 -7.39 48.12 31.64
C ILE A 16 -7.69 48.81 30.31
N ASN A 17 -6.69 49.40 29.64
CA ASN A 17 -6.86 49.96 28.29
C ASN A 17 -5.71 49.48 27.37
N GLY A 18 -6.03 48.69 26.35
CA GLY A 18 -5.07 48.30 25.30
C GLY A 18 -5.54 47.30 24.23
N GLY A 19 -6.50 46.40 24.52
CA GLY A 19 -6.78 45.26 23.61
C GLY A 19 -8.02 45.34 22.71
N LEU A 20 -9.02 46.16 23.05
CA LEU A 20 -10.36 46.02 22.46
C LEU A 20 -10.61 46.76 21.14
N ARG A 21 -9.73 47.69 20.72
CA ARG A 21 -9.91 48.44 19.46
C ARG A 21 -9.40 47.72 18.20
N ALA A 22 -8.49 46.74 18.33
CA ALA A 22 -7.94 46.04 17.16
C ALA A 22 -8.82 44.88 16.66
N PHE A 23 -9.63 44.28 17.54
CA PHE A 23 -10.41 43.08 17.23
C PHE A 23 -11.67 43.34 16.38
N PHE A 24 -12.27 44.53 16.48
CA PHE A 24 -13.51 44.84 15.77
C PHE A 24 -13.29 45.33 14.32
N SER A 25 -12.14 45.93 14.00
CA SER A 25 -11.88 46.45 12.64
C SER A 25 -11.58 45.35 11.62
N HIS A 26 -10.96 44.25 12.04
CA HIS A 26 -10.57 43.15 11.14
C HIS A 26 -11.76 42.34 10.60
N ARG A 27 -12.80 42.11 11.42
CA ARG A 27 -13.99 41.35 10.98
C ARG A 27 -14.83 42.10 9.95
N ILE A 28 -14.94 43.43 10.09
CA ILE A 28 -15.69 44.27 9.15
C ILE A 28 -14.96 44.32 7.80
N PHE A 29 -13.63 44.42 7.81
CA PHE A 29 -12.83 44.45 6.59
C PHE A 29 -12.90 43.13 5.79
N ILE A 30 -12.81 41.98 6.48
CA ILE A 30 -12.89 40.67 5.83
C ILE A 30 -14.29 40.43 5.26
N SER A 31 -15.34 40.81 6.00
CA SER A 31 -16.72 40.67 5.51
C SER A 31 -16.97 41.54 4.28
N ALA A 32 -16.52 42.80 4.28
CA ALA A 32 -16.71 43.70 3.15
C ALA A 32 -15.97 43.22 1.88
N THR A 33 -14.78 42.63 2.05
CA THR A 33 -13.99 42.11 0.94
C THR A 33 -14.64 40.88 0.30
N PHE A 34 -15.21 39.99 1.11
CA PHE A 34 -15.95 38.82 0.61
C PHE A 34 -17.25 39.21 -0.10
N THR A 35 -17.96 40.23 0.37
CA THR A 35 -19.18 40.72 -0.29
C THR A 35 -18.87 41.37 -1.64
N LEU A 36 -17.77 42.13 -1.75
CA LEU A 36 -17.32 42.73 -3.01
C LEU A 36 -16.88 41.67 -4.04
N LEU A 37 -16.16 40.63 -3.61
CA LEU A 37 -15.79 39.51 -4.48
C LEU A 37 -17.02 38.74 -4.97
N PHE A 38 -18.02 38.53 -4.11
CA PHE A 38 -19.27 37.86 -4.48
C PHE A 38 -20.07 38.64 -5.52
N LEU A 39 -20.17 39.97 -5.37
CA LEU A 39 -20.85 40.84 -6.33
C LEU A 39 -20.12 40.92 -7.69
N ALA A 40 -18.78 40.94 -7.68
CA ALA A 40 -17.98 40.91 -8.91
C ALA A 40 -18.21 39.60 -9.70
N THR A 41 -18.26 38.46 -9.01
CA THR A 41 -18.53 37.16 -9.67
C THR A 41 -19.96 37.04 -10.22
N LEU A 42 -20.94 37.65 -9.55
CA LEU A 42 -22.32 37.66 -10.03
C LEU A 42 -22.48 38.51 -11.31
N SER A 43 -21.75 39.62 -11.41
CA SER A 43 -21.80 40.52 -12.58
C SER A 43 -21.24 39.88 -13.86
N ALA A 44 -20.27 38.97 -13.74
CA ALA A 44 -19.69 38.24 -14.87
C ALA A 44 -20.61 37.12 -15.40
N LEU A 45 -21.54 36.61 -14.58
CA LEU A 45 -22.47 35.54 -14.94
C LEU A 45 -23.73 36.02 -15.67
N PHE A 46 -24.01 37.33 -15.67
CA PHE A 46 -25.24 37.91 -16.24
C PHE A 46 -25.03 38.84 -17.45
N SER A 47 -23.85 38.85 -18.08
CA SER A 47 -23.70 39.53 -19.38
C SER A 47 -24.12 38.60 -20.54
N PRO A 48 -25.10 38.99 -21.38
CA PRO A 48 -25.57 38.16 -22.48
C PRO A 48 -24.61 38.23 -23.68
N HIS A 49 -24.22 37.07 -24.21
CA HIS A 49 -23.55 36.95 -25.51
C HIS A 49 -24.54 37.24 -26.66
N PRO A 50 -24.18 38.06 -27.67
CA PRO A 50 -24.93 38.11 -28.91
C PRO A 50 -24.29 37.21 -30.00
N HIS A 51 -25.20 36.64 -30.80
CA HIS A 51 -25.00 35.66 -31.88
C HIS A 51 -24.28 36.20 -33.13
N HIS A 52 -23.71 35.28 -33.91
CA HIS A 52 -23.17 35.47 -35.27
C HIS A 52 -24.26 35.79 -36.33
N HIS A 53 -24.02 36.79 -37.21
CA HIS A 53 -23.87 36.64 -38.68
C HIS A 53 -23.70 38.02 -39.40
N PRO A 54 -23.16 38.07 -40.65
CA PRO A 54 -22.48 39.23 -41.25
C PRO A 54 -23.29 39.99 -42.32
N SER A 55 -23.07 41.32 -42.48
CA SER A 55 -23.14 42.08 -43.74
C SER A 55 -22.89 43.60 -43.54
N LEU A 56 -22.24 44.21 -44.55
CA LEU A 56 -21.70 45.59 -44.77
C LEU A 56 -22.73 46.78 -44.69
N PRO A 57 -22.39 48.06 -45.02
CA PRO A 57 -21.27 48.97 -44.66
C PRO A 57 -21.68 50.47 -44.38
N SER A 58 -20.69 51.30 -43.96
CA SER A 58 -20.63 52.80 -44.01
C SER A 58 -21.60 53.58 -43.10
N SER A 59 -21.30 54.70 -42.45
CA SER A 59 -20.41 55.84 -42.73
C SER A 59 -20.33 56.74 -41.45
N GLY A 60 -19.34 57.63 -41.36
CA GLY A 60 -19.45 58.86 -40.56
C GLY A 60 -18.43 59.07 -39.42
N ASN A 61 -17.35 59.79 -39.73
CA ASN A 61 -16.32 60.28 -38.81
C ASN A 61 -16.82 61.32 -37.80
N ALA A 62 -16.30 61.29 -36.57
CA ALA A 62 -15.93 62.49 -35.82
C ALA A 62 -14.82 62.20 -34.79
N TYR A 63 -13.73 62.94 -34.94
CA TYR A 63 -12.49 62.98 -34.16
C TYR A 63 -12.71 63.22 -32.65
N VAL A 64 -11.92 62.53 -31.79
CA VAL A 64 -11.13 63.18 -30.72
C VAL A 64 -9.81 62.44 -30.51
N GLN A 65 -8.73 63.15 -30.87
CA GLN A 65 -7.33 63.08 -30.45
C GLN A 65 -6.82 61.90 -29.62
N ARG A 66 -5.88 61.19 -30.27
CA ARG A 66 -4.78 60.42 -29.71
C ARG A 66 -3.94 61.25 -28.75
N THR A 67 -3.69 60.74 -27.55
CA THR A 67 -2.41 60.98 -26.86
C THR A 67 -1.41 59.96 -27.40
N PHE A 68 -0.46 60.46 -28.17
CA PHE A 68 0.76 59.79 -28.59
C PHE A 68 1.54 59.34 -27.35
N LEU A 69 1.65 58.04 -27.09
CA LEU A 69 2.78 57.35 -26.43
C LEU A 69 2.50 55.83 -26.35
N ALA A 70 2.36 55.19 -27.51
CA ALA A 70 2.48 53.73 -27.62
C ALA A 70 2.98 53.36 -29.03
N ILE A 71 4.08 54.00 -29.42
CA ILE A 71 4.87 53.59 -30.57
C ILE A 71 5.77 52.45 -30.09
N LYS A 72 5.60 51.26 -30.68
CA LYS A 72 6.47 50.07 -30.57
C LYS A 72 6.61 49.44 -29.17
N SER A 73 5.54 48.86 -28.63
CA SER A 73 5.71 47.75 -27.67
C SER A 73 5.59 46.43 -28.44
N ASP A 74 6.72 45.74 -28.63
CA ASP A 74 6.74 44.39 -29.16
C ASP A 74 5.86 43.49 -28.25
N PRO A 75 4.78 42.87 -28.77
CA PRO A 75 3.88 42.05 -27.96
C PRO A 75 4.60 40.87 -27.30
N LEU A 76 5.71 40.39 -27.88
CA LEU A 76 6.56 39.36 -27.26
C LEU A 76 7.33 39.92 -26.07
N LYS A 77 7.80 41.17 -26.15
CA LYS A 77 8.49 41.84 -25.04
C LYS A 77 7.54 42.11 -23.88
N THR A 78 6.30 42.53 -24.16
CA THR A 78 5.28 42.71 -23.13
C THR A 78 4.92 41.38 -22.45
N ARG A 79 4.83 40.29 -23.21
CA ARG A 79 4.60 38.94 -22.67
C ARG A 79 5.79 38.44 -21.84
N LEU A 80 7.02 38.71 -22.29
CA LEU A 80 8.25 38.39 -21.57
C LEU A 80 8.33 39.15 -20.24
N ASP A 81 8.04 40.45 -20.25
CA ASP A 81 8.01 41.29 -19.06
C ASP A 81 6.94 40.81 -18.06
N LEU A 82 5.78 40.34 -18.55
CA LEU A 82 4.73 39.76 -17.70
C LEU A 82 5.18 38.45 -17.05
N ILE A 83 5.84 37.56 -17.80
CA ILE A 83 6.41 36.31 -17.28
C ILE A 83 7.52 36.62 -16.27
N TYR A 84 8.38 37.59 -16.56
CA TYR A 84 9.46 37.99 -15.67
C TYR A 84 8.91 38.55 -14.36
N LYS A 85 7.88 39.39 -14.44
CA LYS A 85 7.16 39.91 -13.27
C LYS A 85 6.52 38.79 -12.46
N GLN A 86 5.82 37.86 -13.11
CA GLN A 86 5.18 36.73 -12.44
C GLN A 86 6.21 35.82 -11.74
N ALA A 87 7.36 35.55 -12.38
CA ALA A 87 8.46 34.79 -11.78
C ALA A 87 9.05 35.53 -10.56
N ASN A 88 9.21 36.85 -10.64
CA ASN A 88 9.75 37.67 -9.56
C ASN A 88 8.78 37.78 -8.37
N ASP A 89 7.48 37.87 -8.65
CA ASP A 89 6.41 37.86 -7.64
C ASP A 89 6.39 36.50 -6.91
N HIS A 90 6.48 35.39 -7.65
CA HIS A 90 6.59 34.05 -7.05
C HIS A 90 7.88 33.85 -6.26
N MET A 91 9.02 34.36 -6.75
CA MET A 91 10.28 34.31 -6.01
C MET A 91 10.18 35.08 -4.68
N THR A 92 9.54 36.25 -4.69
CA THR A 92 9.30 37.05 -3.49
C THR A 92 8.40 36.32 -2.50
N LEU A 93 7.33 35.68 -3.00
CA LEU A 93 6.42 34.87 -2.20
C LEU A 93 7.16 33.68 -1.55
N VAL A 94 7.94 32.93 -2.33
CA VAL A 94 8.74 31.79 -1.85
C VAL A 94 9.74 32.25 -0.78
N ASN A 95 10.41 33.38 -0.98
CA ASN A 95 11.35 33.94 0.00
C ASN A 95 10.65 34.37 1.30
N ALA A 96 9.45 34.93 1.21
CA ALA A 96 8.64 35.28 2.39
C ALA A 96 8.23 34.04 3.19
N TYR A 97 7.75 32.99 2.51
CA TYR A 97 7.43 31.71 3.15
C TYR A 97 8.68 31.03 3.74
N ALA A 98 9.81 31.08 3.05
CA ALA A 98 11.08 30.54 3.55
C ALA A 98 11.60 31.29 4.78
N ALA A 99 11.43 32.61 4.84
CA ALA A 99 11.74 33.42 6.03
C ALA A 99 10.83 33.05 7.22
N TYR A 100 9.53 32.89 6.97
CA TYR A 100 8.58 32.46 8.00
C TYR A 100 8.89 31.05 8.52
N ALA A 101 9.17 30.10 7.63
CA ALA A 101 9.54 28.73 7.99
C ALA A 101 10.85 28.67 8.80
N ARG A 102 11.85 29.50 8.46
CA ARG A 102 13.10 29.61 9.24
C ARG A 102 12.84 30.12 10.66
N LYS A 103 11.99 31.15 10.81
CA LYS A 103 11.59 31.66 12.13
C LYS A 103 10.90 30.57 12.96
N LEU A 104 9.95 29.86 12.37
CA LEU A 104 9.21 28.80 13.04
C LEU A 104 10.13 27.65 13.49
N LYS A 105 11.09 27.25 12.65
CA LYS A 105 12.12 26.24 12.99
C LYS A 105 12.99 26.69 14.17
N LEU A 106 13.41 27.95 14.20
CA LEU A 106 14.21 28.51 15.29
C LEU A 106 13.44 28.54 16.62
N ASP A 107 12.17 28.94 16.57
CA ASP A 107 11.31 29.00 17.76
C ASP A 107 11.03 27.60 18.33
N ILE A 108 10.76 26.61 17.48
CA ILE A 108 10.61 25.19 17.88
C ILE A 108 11.92 24.65 18.47
N SER A 109 13.06 24.94 17.84
CA SER A 109 14.38 24.49 18.34
C SER A 109 14.78 25.17 19.66
N ARG A 110 14.28 26.38 19.92
CA ARG A 110 14.45 27.07 21.21
C ARG A 110 13.59 26.40 22.28
N GLN A 111 12.32 26.14 21.99
CA GLN A 111 11.41 25.47 22.92
C GLN A 111 11.91 24.07 23.30
N LEU A 112 12.38 23.29 22.32
CA LEU A 112 12.95 21.95 22.56
C LEU A 112 14.14 21.99 23.54
N ARG A 113 15.08 22.92 23.32
CA ARG A 113 16.23 23.11 24.22
C ARG A 113 15.81 23.48 25.65
N MET A 114 14.80 24.34 25.80
CA MET A 114 14.31 24.73 27.12
C MET A 114 13.60 23.56 27.83
N PHE A 115 12.88 22.70 27.10
CA PHE A 115 12.28 21.49 27.67
C PHE A 115 13.34 20.45 28.06
N ASP A 116 14.36 20.24 27.23
CA ASP A 116 15.49 19.35 27.55
C ASP A 116 16.27 19.85 28.77
N GLU A 117 16.49 21.16 28.89
CA GLU A 117 17.16 21.77 30.04
C GLU A 117 16.32 21.64 31.31
N LEU A 118 15.00 21.80 31.24
CA LEU A 118 14.11 21.53 32.37
C LEU A 118 14.12 20.05 32.78
N ALA A 119 14.09 19.13 31.81
CA ALA A 119 14.13 17.69 32.06
C ALA A 119 15.44 17.29 32.74
N LYS A 120 16.58 17.79 32.26
CA LYS A 120 17.89 17.62 32.92
C LYS A 120 17.89 18.20 34.33
N ASN A 121 17.45 19.45 34.51
CA ASN A 121 17.39 20.08 35.83
C ASN A 121 16.54 19.33 36.85
N LEU A 122 15.43 18.70 36.44
CA LEU A 122 14.60 17.85 37.30
C LEU A 122 15.24 16.49 37.60
N THR A 123 16.00 15.95 36.65
CA THR A 123 16.72 14.67 36.79
C THR A 123 17.96 14.81 37.67
N ASP A 124 18.65 15.96 37.56
CA ASP A 124 19.86 16.28 38.32
C ASP A 124 19.57 16.73 39.77
N LEU A 125 18.35 17.18 40.05
CA LEU A 125 17.95 17.67 41.37
C LEU A 125 18.21 16.64 42.49
N PRO A 126 17.74 15.37 42.42
CA PRO A 126 18.03 14.37 43.43
C PRO A 126 19.50 13.89 43.43
N LEU A 127 20.26 14.15 42.35
CA LEU A 127 21.67 13.76 42.23
C LEU A 127 22.64 14.78 42.84
N LYS A 128 22.17 15.97 43.24
CA LYS A 128 23.01 16.97 43.92
C LYS A 128 23.61 16.36 45.20
N PRO A 129 24.92 16.54 45.46
CA PRO A 129 25.61 15.93 46.61
C PRO A 129 24.96 16.23 47.97
N SER A 130 24.38 17.42 48.11
CA SER A 130 23.65 17.87 49.31
C SER A 130 22.36 17.07 49.57
N TYR A 131 21.66 16.64 48.52
CA TYR A 131 20.41 15.88 48.64
C TYR A 131 20.67 14.37 48.62
N LYS A 132 21.65 13.92 47.82
CA LYS A 132 21.99 12.50 47.70
C LYS A 132 22.45 11.88 49.02
N SER A 133 23.36 12.56 49.73
CA SER A 133 23.93 12.08 51.00
C SER A 133 22.95 12.16 52.19
N SER A 134 22.00 13.09 52.15
CA SER A 134 21.08 13.36 53.28
C SER A 134 19.67 12.79 53.10
N LEU A 135 19.24 12.49 51.87
CA LEU A 135 17.87 12.04 51.56
C LEU A 135 17.79 10.70 50.82
N PHE A 136 18.83 10.28 50.09
CA PHE A 136 18.75 9.16 49.15
C PHE A 136 19.79 8.05 49.39
N GLU A 137 20.64 8.16 50.43
CA GLU A 137 21.54 7.09 50.85
C GLU A 137 20.83 6.07 51.77
N PRO A 138 20.99 4.75 51.54
CA PRO A 138 20.35 3.74 52.37
C PRO A 138 21.00 3.68 53.76
N GLY A 139 20.28 4.13 54.79
CA GLY A 139 20.68 4.01 56.21
C GLY A 139 20.90 5.31 56.98
N SER A 140 20.71 6.48 56.36
CA SER A 140 20.77 7.80 57.03
C SER A 140 19.40 8.27 57.52
N ASP A 141 19.32 8.85 58.72
CA ASP A 141 18.12 9.57 59.18
C ASP A 141 17.88 10.82 58.29
N VAL A 142 16.62 11.01 57.88
CA VAL A 142 16.23 12.10 56.97
C VAL A 142 16.24 13.44 57.72
N ASP A 143 17.09 14.37 57.29
CA ASP A 143 17.12 15.73 57.80
C ASP A 143 15.90 16.52 57.31
N GLU A 144 15.06 16.97 58.26
CA GLU A 144 13.79 17.66 57.99
C GLU A 144 13.98 19.03 57.31
N ASP A 145 15.08 19.74 57.62
CA ASP A 145 15.39 21.04 57.03
C ASP A 145 15.86 20.89 55.57
N VAL A 146 16.66 19.85 55.30
CA VAL A 146 17.09 19.50 53.93
C VAL A 146 15.91 19.04 53.07
N LEU A 147 14.98 18.28 53.65
CA LEU A 147 13.75 17.86 52.97
C LEU A 147 12.86 19.06 52.60
N ARG A 148 12.68 20.02 53.50
CA ARG A 148 11.92 21.26 53.22
C ARG A 148 12.57 22.09 52.11
N GLN A 149 13.89 22.16 52.07
CA GLN A 149 14.62 22.86 51.01
C GLN A 149 14.46 22.16 49.65
N PHE A 150 14.58 20.83 49.62
CA PHE A 150 14.33 20.04 48.42
C PHE A 150 12.90 20.19 47.91
N GLU A 151 11.90 20.12 48.81
CA GLU A 151 10.49 20.30 48.46
C GLU A 151 10.22 21.69 47.85
N LYS A 152 10.86 22.73 48.38
CA LYS A 152 10.76 24.10 47.85
C LYS A 152 11.35 24.21 46.45
N GLU A 153 12.54 23.65 46.21
CA GLU A 153 13.17 23.64 44.87
C GLU A 153 12.33 22.85 43.85
N VAL A 154 11.80 21.68 44.23
CA VAL A 154 10.92 20.88 43.36
C VAL A 154 9.65 21.67 43.01
N LYS A 155 8.98 22.29 43.99
CA LYS A 155 7.77 23.09 43.76
C LYS A 155 8.04 24.26 42.81
N GLU A 156 9.18 24.92 42.94
CA GLU A 156 9.58 26.02 42.06
C GLU A 156 9.82 25.53 40.61
N LYS A 157 10.56 24.43 40.42
CA LYS A 157 10.81 23.86 39.09
C LYS A 157 9.52 23.35 38.44
N VAL A 158 8.62 22.72 39.20
CA VAL A 158 7.29 22.29 38.72
C VAL A 158 6.43 23.49 38.31
N LYS A 159 6.49 24.60 39.05
CA LYS A 159 5.78 25.84 38.70
C LYS A 159 6.27 26.40 37.36
N VAL A 160 7.58 26.44 37.14
CA VAL A 160 8.18 26.88 35.86
C VAL A 160 7.76 25.95 34.71
N ALA A 161 7.81 24.64 34.92
CA ALA A 161 7.38 23.66 33.91
C ALA A 161 5.90 23.85 33.51
N ARG A 162 5.00 24.07 34.49
CA ARG A 162 3.58 24.31 34.21
C ARG A 162 3.33 25.57 33.39
N LEU A 163 4.06 26.65 33.67
CA LEU A 163 3.95 27.91 32.90
C LEU A 163 4.41 27.71 31.45
N MET A 164 5.53 27.04 31.24
CA MET A 164 6.04 26.75 29.89
C MET A 164 5.11 25.81 29.10
N ILE A 165 4.54 24.80 29.75
CA ILE A 165 3.54 23.92 29.13
C ILE A 165 2.30 24.71 28.72
N ALA A 166 1.83 25.63 29.56
CA ALA A 166 0.67 26.47 29.25
C ALA A 166 0.92 27.39 28.03
N GLU A 167 2.12 27.96 27.92
CA GLU A 167 2.52 28.79 26.77
C GLU A 167 2.69 27.96 25.48
N ALA A 168 3.22 26.74 25.58
CA ALA A 168 3.38 25.84 24.43
C ALA A 168 2.06 25.18 23.97
N LYS A 169 1.05 25.13 24.83
CA LYS A 169 -0.23 24.44 24.58
C LYS A 169 -0.97 24.98 23.36
N GLU A 170 -0.96 26.29 23.15
CA GLU A 170 -1.66 26.92 22.02
C GLU A 170 -1.05 26.50 20.66
N SER A 171 0.27 26.36 20.58
CA SER A 171 0.98 25.86 19.40
C SER A 171 0.69 24.38 19.12
N TYR A 172 0.57 23.57 20.17
CA TYR A 172 0.24 22.15 20.06
C TYR A 172 -1.23 21.93 19.63
N ASP A 173 -2.16 22.70 20.19
CA ASP A 173 -3.58 22.66 19.81
C ASP A 173 -3.81 23.12 18.37
N ASN A 174 -3.00 24.08 17.87
CA ASN A 174 -3.05 24.49 16.47
C ASN A 174 -2.52 23.41 15.52
N GLN A 175 -1.51 22.62 15.89
CA GLN A 175 -1.09 21.45 15.10
C GLN A 175 -2.16 20.37 15.06
N ILE A 176 -2.85 20.11 16.17
CA ILE A 176 -3.99 19.17 16.21
C ILE A 176 -5.14 19.66 15.31
N LYS A 177 -5.43 20.98 15.31
CA LYS A 177 -6.42 21.57 14.40
C LYS A 177 -6.00 21.46 12.94
N ILE A 178 -4.72 21.68 12.63
CA ILE A 178 -4.16 21.50 11.27
C ILE A 178 -4.26 20.04 10.83
N GLN A 179 -3.98 19.09 11.73
CA GLN A 179 -4.10 17.66 11.43
C GLN A 179 -5.56 17.29 11.16
N LYS A 180 -6.49 17.71 12.02
CA LYS A 180 -7.94 17.52 11.79
C LYS A 180 -8.40 18.16 10.48
N LEU A 181 -7.88 19.34 10.13
CA LEU A 181 -8.20 20.01 8.85
C LEU A 181 -7.64 19.22 7.66
N LYS A 182 -6.41 18.71 7.74
CA LYS A 182 -5.83 17.81 6.72
C LYS A 182 -6.68 16.55 6.55
N ASP A 183 -7.05 15.90 7.64
CA ASP A 183 -7.88 14.69 7.62
C ASP A 183 -9.25 15.00 6.98
N THR A 184 -9.83 16.16 7.28
CA THR A 184 -11.07 16.64 6.65
C THR A 184 -10.90 16.91 5.16
N ILE A 185 -9.80 17.54 4.74
CA ILE A 185 -9.50 17.80 3.32
C ILE A 185 -9.31 16.49 2.56
N PHE A 186 -8.62 15.51 3.15
CA PHE A 186 -8.47 14.17 2.57
C PHE A 186 -9.81 13.46 2.42
N ALA A 187 -10.67 13.51 3.44
CA ALA A 187 -12.03 12.95 3.37
C ALA A 187 -12.89 13.64 2.31
N VAL A 188 -12.84 14.97 2.21
CA VAL A 188 -13.55 15.73 1.16
C VAL A 188 -13.01 15.42 -0.23
N ASN A 189 -11.70 15.22 -0.38
CA ASN A 189 -11.10 14.84 -1.66
C ASN A 189 -11.52 13.43 -2.09
N GLU A 190 -11.62 12.47 -1.16
CA GLU A 190 -12.20 11.16 -1.47
C GLU A 190 -13.67 11.27 -1.92
N LEU A 191 -14.47 12.09 -1.22
CA LEU A 191 -15.86 12.35 -1.63
C LEU A 191 -15.95 13.02 -3.00
N LEU A 192 -15.04 13.95 -3.32
CA LEU A 192 -14.95 14.60 -4.63
C LEU A 192 -14.57 13.61 -5.72
N ILE A 193 -13.61 12.71 -5.48
CA ILE A 193 -13.22 11.65 -6.42
C ILE A 193 -14.39 10.70 -6.64
N LYS A 194 -15.13 10.33 -5.59
CA LYS A 194 -16.35 9.52 -5.68
C LYS A 194 -17.43 10.23 -6.49
N ALA A 195 -17.64 11.52 -6.25
CA ALA A 195 -18.59 12.34 -7.01
C ALA A 195 -18.19 12.47 -8.49
N LYS A 196 -16.90 12.65 -8.80
CA LYS A 196 -16.39 12.67 -10.18
C LYS A 196 -16.61 11.33 -10.91
N LYS A 197 -16.35 10.20 -10.23
CA LYS A 197 -16.64 8.87 -10.77
C LYS A 197 -18.13 8.67 -11.02
N ASN A 198 -18.98 9.08 -10.08
CA ASN A 198 -20.42 9.02 -10.24
C ASN A 198 -20.93 9.95 -11.36
N GLY A 199 -20.34 11.14 -11.52
CA GLY A 199 -20.66 12.06 -12.62
C GLY A 199 -20.25 11.52 -13.98
N ALA A 200 -19.06 10.89 -14.08
CA ALA A 200 -18.63 10.19 -15.29
C ALA A 200 -19.57 9.02 -15.63
N PHE A 201 -19.97 8.25 -14.61
CA PHE A 201 -20.95 7.18 -14.77
C PHE A 201 -22.33 7.70 -15.22
N ALA A 202 -22.84 8.78 -14.61
CA ALA A 202 -24.10 9.40 -14.98
C ALA A 202 -24.06 10.00 -16.41
N SER A 203 -22.93 10.58 -16.81
CA SER A 203 -22.71 11.06 -18.17
C SER A 203 -22.67 9.91 -19.18
N LEU A 204 -22.10 8.77 -18.81
CA LEU A 204 -22.06 7.56 -19.64
C LEU A 204 -23.45 6.90 -19.75
N ILE A 205 -24.27 6.95 -18.69
CA ILE A 205 -25.69 6.61 -18.74
C ILE A 205 -26.40 7.55 -19.70
N SER A 206 -26.24 8.87 -19.54
CA SER A 206 -26.88 9.89 -20.37
C SER A 206 -26.49 9.77 -21.85
N ALA A 207 -25.25 9.39 -22.14
CA ALA A 207 -24.76 9.17 -23.51
C ALA A 207 -25.33 7.88 -24.12
N LYS A 208 -25.62 6.86 -23.30
CA LYS A 208 -26.30 5.63 -23.73
C LYS A 208 -27.82 5.77 -23.84
N SER A 209 -28.42 6.82 -23.30
CA SER A 209 -29.89 7.00 -23.23
C SER A 209 -30.47 8.06 -24.20
N VAL A 210 -29.73 8.48 -25.23
CA VAL A 210 -30.29 9.27 -26.35
C VAL A 210 -30.99 8.32 -27.36
N PRO A 211 -32.23 8.57 -27.82
CA PRO A 211 -33.20 7.49 -28.03
C PRO A 211 -33.41 7.03 -29.48
N LYS A 212 -33.61 5.70 -29.67
CA LYS A 212 -34.47 5.13 -30.71
C LYS A 212 -35.88 4.90 -30.12
N SER A 213 -36.91 5.23 -30.90
CA SER A 213 -38.32 5.45 -30.51
C SER A 213 -39.05 4.36 -29.72
N LEU A 214 -38.51 3.15 -29.57
CA LEU A 214 -39.10 2.06 -28.79
C LEU A 214 -38.71 2.07 -27.30
N HIS A 215 -37.66 2.79 -26.90
CA HIS A 215 -37.19 2.86 -25.50
C HIS A 215 -37.96 3.87 -24.62
N CYS A 216 -39.00 4.53 -25.15
CA CYS A 216 -39.83 5.45 -24.37
C CYS A 216 -40.81 4.74 -23.42
N LEU A 217 -41.04 3.43 -23.55
CA LEU A 217 -42.06 2.75 -22.75
C LEU A 217 -41.68 2.66 -21.26
N ALA A 218 -40.49 2.17 -20.95
CA ALA A 218 -40.05 2.05 -19.55
C ALA A 218 -40.02 3.41 -18.84
N MET A 219 -39.51 4.44 -19.52
CA MET A 219 -39.53 5.82 -19.01
C MET A 219 -40.95 6.35 -18.79
N ARG A 220 -41.89 6.10 -19.71
CA ARG A 220 -43.30 6.50 -19.55
C ARG A 220 -43.98 5.79 -18.40
N LEU A 221 -43.72 4.49 -18.21
CA LEU A 221 -44.27 3.70 -17.09
C LEU A 221 -43.69 4.16 -15.75
N VAL A 222 -42.40 4.51 -15.70
CA VAL A 222 -41.80 5.13 -14.50
C VAL A 222 -42.39 6.52 -14.26
N GLY A 223 -42.59 7.32 -15.31
CA GLY A 223 -43.29 8.60 -15.22
C GLY A 223 -44.71 8.46 -14.64
N GLU A 224 -45.47 7.47 -15.08
CA GLU A 224 -46.81 7.12 -14.55
C GLU A 224 -46.74 6.78 -13.05
N ARG A 225 -45.75 6.00 -12.61
CA ARG A 225 -45.54 5.68 -11.19
C ARG A 225 -45.25 6.91 -10.35
N ILE A 226 -44.44 7.84 -10.87
CA ILE A 226 -44.07 9.08 -10.19
C ILE A 226 -45.26 10.04 -10.11
N ALA A 227 -46.08 10.10 -11.16
CA ALA A 227 -47.29 10.93 -11.20
C ALA A 227 -48.41 10.42 -10.28
N HIS A 228 -48.49 9.10 -10.06
CA HIS A 228 -49.54 8.44 -9.28
C HIS A 228 -48.99 7.44 -8.24
N PRO A 229 -48.17 7.88 -7.28
CA PRO A 229 -47.46 6.99 -6.34
C PRO A 229 -48.41 6.14 -5.48
N GLU A 230 -49.61 6.65 -5.17
CA GLU A 230 -50.65 5.95 -4.41
C GLU A 230 -51.19 4.69 -5.11
N LYS A 231 -51.16 4.65 -6.45
CA LYS A 231 -51.69 3.54 -7.27
C LYS A 231 -50.73 2.36 -7.38
N TYR A 232 -49.43 2.59 -7.16
CA TYR A 232 -48.35 1.62 -7.39
C TYR A 232 -47.50 1.37 -6.13
N LYS A 233 -48.15 1.29 -4.97
CA LYS A 233 -47.50 0.84 -3.73
C LYS A 233 -47.04 -0.61 -3.88
N GLU A 234 -45.87 -0.90 -3.31
CA GLU A 234 -45.36 -2.26 -3.27
C GLU A 234 -46.21 -3.10 -2.33
N GLU A 235 -46.71 -4.22 -2.83
CA GLU A 235 -47.39 -5.21 -2.01
C GLU A 235 -46.36 -6.01 -1.22
N GLY A 236 -46.73 -6.39 0.00
CA GLY A 236 -45.91 -7.26 0.83
C GLY A 236 -45.76 -8.66 0.22
N TYR A 237 -44.87 -9.43 0.83
CA TYR A 237 -44.63 -10.83 0.51
C TYR A 237 -45.93 -11.65 0.41
N LYS A 238 -46.01 -12.51 -0.61
CA LYS A 238 -47.11 -13.45 -0.83
C LYS A 238 -46.57 -14.87 -0.72
N ALA A 239 -47.24 -15.73 0.05
CA ALA A 239 -46.79 -17.09 0.33
C ALA A 239 -46.74 -17.97 -0.93
N GLU A 240 -47.55 -17.63 -1.93
CA GLU A 240 -47.65 -18.32 -3.21
C GLU A 240 -46.37 -18.20 -4.07
N PHE A 241 -45.46 -17.25 -3.75
CA PHE A 241 -44.18 -17.12 -4.46
C PHE A 241 -43.13 -18.13 -4.02
N GLU A 242 -43.34 -18.84 -2.91
CA GLU A 242 -42.43 -19.85 -2.37
C GLU A 242 -43.12 -21.21 -2.17
N ASP A 243 -44.37 -21.37 -2.63
CA ASP A 243 -45.14 -22.60 -2.48
C ASP A 243 -44.67 -23.70 -3.46
N PRO A 244 -44.00 -24.77 -3.00
CA PRO A 244 -43.45 -25.80 -3.87
C PRO A 244 -44.51 -26.64 -4.60
N SER A 245 -45.80 -26.47 -4.28
CA SER A 245 -46.91 -27.15 -4.96
C SER A 245 -47.36 -26.46 -6.27
N LEU A 246 -46.82 -25.26 -6.56
CA LEU A 246 -47.09 -24.49 -7.77
C LEU A 246 -45.96 -24.63 -8.81
N TYR A 247 -46.23 -24.28 -10.06
CA TYR A 247 -45.26 -24.33 -11.14
C TYR A 247 -44.50 -23.00 -11.26
N HIS A 248 -43.22 -22.99 -10.88
CA HIS A 248 -42.38 -21.80 -10.89
C HIS A 248 -41.57 -21.65 -12.20
N TYR A 249 -41.60 -20.47 -12.80
CA TYR A 249 -40.85 -20.12 -14.00
C TYR A 249 -40.03 -18.85 -13.77
N ALA A 250 -38.74 -18.87 -14.07
CA ALA A 250 -37.90 -17.67 -14.03
C ALA A 250 -37.70 -17.11 -15.45
N ILE A 251 -38.07 -15.84 -15.66
CA ILE A 251 -37.94 -15.15 -16.95
C ILE A 251 -36.96 -13.99 -16.81
N PHE A 252 -35.79 -14.10 -17.45
CA PHE A 252 -34.75 -13.07 -17.44
C PHE A 252 -34.88 -12.18 -18.67
N SER A 253 -35.34 -10.94 -18.52
CA SER A 253 -35.44 -10.00 -19.64
C SER A 253 -35.67 -8.55 -19.19
N ASP A 254 -35.05 -7.62 -19.91
CA ASP A 254 -35.26 -6.18 -19.74
C ASP A 254 -36.36 -5.61 -20.64
N ASN A 255 -36.97 -6.45 -21.48
CA ASN A 255 -38.00 -6.03 -22.43
C ASN A 255 -39.41 -6.29 -21.87
N VAL A 256 -40.04 -5.21 -21.37
CA VAL A 256 -41.39 -5.23 -20.79
C VAL A 256 -42.44 -5.87 -21.69
N ILE A 257 -42.39 -5.60 -23.00
CA ILE A 257 -43.37 -6.14 -23.95
C ILE A 257 -43.15 -7.63 -24.16
N ALA A 258 -41.89 -8.06 -24.35
CA ALA A 258 -41.57 -9.47 -24.57
C ALA A 258 -42.01 -10.33 -23.39
N VAL A 259 -41.68 -9.93 -22.15
CA VAL A 259 -42.11 -10.64 -20.94
C VAL A 259 -43.63 -10.70 -20.85
N SER A 260 -44.31 -9.58 -21.10
CA SER A 260 -45.78 -9.54 -21.05
C SER A 260 -46.44 -10.44 -22.09
N VAL A 261 -45.89 -10.56 -23.30
CA VAL A 261 -46.42 -11.44 -24.35
C VAL A 261 -46.22 -12.90 -23.96
N VAL A 262 -45.03 -13.26 -23.45
CA VAL A 262 -44.73 -14.63 -23.00
C VAL A 262 -45.69 -15.05 -21.89
N ILE A 263 -45.79 -14.27 -20.82
CA ILE A 263 -46.66 -14.62 -19.68
C ILE A 263 -48.13 -14.72 -20.12
N ARG A 264 -48.64 -13.76 -20.89
CA ARG A 264 -50.04 -13.81 -21.36
C ARG A 264 -50.31 -14.98 -22.29
N SER A 265 -49.35 -15.33 -23.16
CA SER A 265 -49.49 -16.48 -24.04
C SER A 265 -49.57 -17.79 -23.23
N VAL A 266 -48.69 -17.96 -22.24
CA VAL A 266 -48.70 -19.16 -21.38
C VAL A 266 -50.01 -19.26 -20.61
N VAL A 267 -50.43 -18.17 -19.98
CA VAL A 267 -51.66 -18.13 -19.16
C VAL A 267 -52.92 -18.35 -20.00
N LYS A 268 -52.99 -17.79 -21.21
CA LYS A 268 -54.15 -17.99 -22.11
C LYS A 268 -54.31 -19.45 -22.57
N ASN A 269 -53.22 -20.19 -22.68
CA ASN A 269 -53.21 -21.56 -23.18
C ASN A 269 -53.11 -22.62 -22.08
N ALA A 270 -52.98 -22.22 -20.81
CA ALA A 270 -52.95 -23.14 -19.67
C ALA A 270 -54.36 -23.61 -19.29
N GLU A 271 -54.53 -24.91 -19.03
CA GLU A 271 -55.80 -25.46 -18.52
C GLU A 271 -56.08 -25.00 -17.08
N GLU A 272 -55.04 -24.82 -16.26
CA GLU A 272 -55.13 -24.38 -14.86
C GLU A 272 -54.22 -23.17 -14.58
N PRO A 273 -54.55 -21.96 -15.06
CA PRO A 273 -53.62 -20.83 -15.02
C PRO A 273 -53.24 -20.35 -13.61
N TRP A 274 -54.07 -20.62 -12.60
CA TRP A 274 -53.80 -20.28 -11.19
C TRP A 274 -52.69 -21.11 -10.55
N LYS A 275 -52.23 -22.21 -11.17
CA LYS A 275 -51.12 -23.01 -10.65
C LYS A 275 -49.73 -22.50 -11.08
N HIS A 276 -49.65 -21.46 -11.91
CA HIS A 276 -48.38 -20.98 -12.46
C HIS A 276 -47.89 -19.71 -11.75
N VAL A 277 -46.60 -19.71 -11.39
CA VAL A 277 -45.87 -18.61 -10.74
C VAL A 277 -44.72 -18.17 -11.65
N PHE A 278 -44.71 -16.90 -12.06
CA PHE A 278 -43.68 -16.32 -12.91
C PHE A 278 -42.80 -15.35 -12.13
N HIS A 279 -41.54 -15.68 -11.94
CA HIS A 279 -40.51 -14.79 -11.42
C HIS A 279 -39.83 -14.05 -12.57
N VAL A 280 -40.24 -12.81 -12.81
CA VAL A 280 -39.63 -11.93 -13.81
C VAL A 280 -38.41 -11.27 -13.18
N VAL A 281 -37.24 -11.56 -13.73
CA VAL A 281 -35.97 -11.02 -13.27
C VAL A 281 -35.44 -10.05 -14.31
N THR A 282 -35.26 -8.78 -13.92
CA THR A 282 -34.82 -7.71 -14.81
C THR A 282 -33.76 -6.84 -14.13
N ASP A 283 -33.03 -6.04 -14.90
CA ASP A 283 -32.11 -5.06 -14.33
C ASP A 283 -32.82 -4.08 -13.38
N LYS A 284 -32.04 -3.49 -12.48
CA LYS A 284 -32.55 -2.56 -11.45
C LYS A 284 -33.30 -1.36 -12.03
N MET A 285 -32.98 -0.98 -13.28
CA MET A 285 -33.58 0.17 -13.95
C MET A 285 -35.00 -0.12 -14.44
N ASN A 286 -35.28 -1.36 -14.86
CA ASN A 286 -36.56 -1.73 -15.46
C ASN A 286 -37.56 -2.35 -14.47
N VAL A 287 -37.15 -2.72 -13.25
CA VAL A 287 -38.05 -3.27 -12.20
C VAL A 287 -39.28 -2.40 -11.99
N ALA A 288 -39.09 -1.09 -11.86
CA ALA A 288 -40.19 -0.15 -11.63
C ALA A 288 -41.18 -0.11 -12.81
N ALA A 289 -40.67 -0.10 -14.04
CA ALA A 289 -41.48 -0.09 -15.25
C ALA A 289 -42.27 -1.41 -15.40
N MET A 290 -41.60 -2.55 -15.16
CA MET A 290 -42.18 -3.88 -15.23
C MET A 290 -43.31 -4.04 -14.20
N LYS A 291 -43.09 -3.59 -12.94
CA LYS A 291 -44.11 -3.56 -11.88
C LYS A 291 -45.33 -2.72 -12.27
N VAL A 292 -45.11 -1.55 -12.86
CA VAL A 292 -46.21 -0.68 -13.34
C VAL A 292 -47.00 -1.35 -14.45
N TRP A 293 -46.31 -1.98 -15.42
CA TRP A 293 -46.96 -2.65 -16.54
C TRP A 293 -47.91 -3.75 -16.10
N PHE A 294 -47.45 -4.68 -15.27
CA PHE A 294 -48.27 -5.78 -14.78
C PHE A 294 -49.35 -5.34 -13.79
N ARG A 295 -49.23 -4.17 -13.18
CA ARG A 295 -50.30 -3.58 -12.35
C ARG A 295 -51.36 -2.84 -13.17
N MET A 296 -50.96 -2.16 -14.24
CA MET A 296 -51.88 -1.54 -15.20
C MET A 296 -52.61 -2.59 -16.05
N ARG A 297 -51.96 -3.74 -16.26
CA ARG A 297 -52.45 -4.85 -17.08
C ARG A 297 -52.29 -6.16 -16.31
N PRO A 298 -53.12 -6.39 -15.27
CA PRO A 298 -53.08 -7.64 -14.52
C PRO A 298 -53.27 -8.83 -15.45
N VAL A 299 -52.66 -9.95 -15.06
CA VAL A 299 -52.75 -11.21 -15.79
C VAL A 299 -54.08 -11.88 -15.41
N GLU A 300 -54.91 -12.15 -16.41
CA GLU A 300 -56.23 -12.79 -16.24
C GLU A 300 -56.05 -14.29 -16.01
N GLY A 301 -56.88 -14.94 -15.19
CA GLY A 301 -56.81 -16.40 -14.97
C GLY A 301 -56.12 -16.86 -13.68
N GLY A 302 -55.68 -15.94 -12.81
CA GLY A 302 -55.22 -16.25 -11.45
C GLY A 302 -53.73 -16.62 -11.32
N ALA A 303 -52.93 -16.50 -12.38
CA ALA A 303 -51.49 -16.73 -12.33
C ALA A 303 -50.76 -15.70 -11.46
N HIS A 304 -49.71 -16.14 -10.77
CA HIS A 304 -48.90 -15.30 -9.88
C HIS A 304 -47.70 -14.74 -10.63
N VAL A 305 -47.46 -13.43 -10.54
CA VAL A 305 -46.30 -12.79 -11.18
C VAL A 305 -45.52 -11.99 -10.14
N GLU A 306 -44.27 -12.39 -9.93
CA GLU A 306 -43.30 -11.71 -9.08
C GLU A 306 -42.27 -10.98 -9.97
N ILE A 307 -41.86 -9.79 -9.59
CA ILE A 307 -40.92 -8.97 -10.38
C ILE A 307 -39.77 -8.53 -9.47
N ASN A 308 -38.60 -9.10 -9.72
CA ASN A 308 -37.39 -8.93 -8.91
C ASN A 308 -36.25 -8.32 -9.73
N ALA A 309 -35.39 -7.56 -9.04
CA ALA A 309 -34.11 -7.21 -9.60
C ALA A 309 -33.22 -8.46 -9.65
N VAL A 310 -32.28 -8.53 -10.59
CA VAL A 310 -31.25 -9.60 -10.63
C VAL A 310 -30.53 -9.74 -9.28
N GLU A 311 -30.29 -8.62 -8.58
CA GLU A 311 -29.62 -8.60 -7.27
C GLU A 311 -30.46 -9.20 -6.14
N ASP A 312 -31.79 -9.14 -6.26
CA ASP A 312 -32.75 -9.51 -5.22
C ASP A 312 -33.37 -10.90 -5.46
N PHE A 313 -33.09 -11.53 -6.61
CA PHE A 313 -33.63 -12.84 -6.96
C PHE A 313 -32.77 -13.96 -6.36
N SER A 314 -33.24 -14.57 -5.27
CA SER A 314 -32.69 -15.80 -4.71
C SER A 314 -33.25 -17.02 -5.46
N PHE A 315 -32.38 -17.81 -6.09
CA PHE A 315 -32.79 -19.02 -6.80
C PHE A 315 -33.43 -20.02 -5.82
N LEU A 316 -34.70 -20.38 -6.05
CA LEU A 316 -35.36 -21.46 -5.31
C LEU A 316 -34.70 -22.80 -5.70
N ASN A 317 -34.03 -23.42 -4.71
CA ASN A 317 -33.24 -24.66 -4.71
C ASN A 317 -31.78 -24.59 -5.20
N SER A 318 -30.86 -24.39 -4.25
CA SER A 318 -30.20 -25.56 -3.65
C SER A 318 -29.97 -25.30 -2.16
N SER A 319 -30.86 -25.86 -1.36
CA SER A 319 -30.58 -26.24 0.02
C SER A 319 -29.45 -27.28 0.02
N VAL A 320 -28.20 -26.80 -0.13
CA VAL A 320 -27.10 -27.45 0.58
C VAL A 320 -27.36 -27.10 2.03
N THR A 321 -28.14 -27.93 2.72
CA THR A 321 -28.05 -28.03 4.16
C THR A 321 -26.58 -28.31 4.48
N MET A 322 -25.88 -27.24 4.86
CA MET A 322 -24.52 -27.27 5.40
C MET A 322 -24.58 -28.22 6.59
N ALA A 323 -24.05 -29.44 6.41
CA ALA A 323 -23.90 -30.36 7.52
C ALA A 323 -23.02 -29.64 8.55
N ALA A 324 -23.59 -29.31 9.70
CA ALA A 324 -22.80 -28.94 10.86
C ALA A 324 -21.74 -30.05 11.04
N PRO A 325 -20.47 -29.71 11.27
CA PRO A 325 -19.45 -30.72 11.37
C PRO A 325 -19.82 -31.67 12.51
N PRO A 326 -19.69 -33.00 12.34
CA PRO A 326 -20.13 -33.98 13.34
C PRO A 326 -19.38 -33.84 14.67
N LYS A 327 -18.24 -33.14 14.67
CA LYS A 327 -17.45 -32.71 15.83
C LYS A 327 -16.85 -31.32 15.55
N PRO A 328 -16.50 -30.52 16.57
CA PRO A 328 -15.81 -29.26 16.37
C PRO A 328 -14.54 -29.44 15.52
N THR A 329 -14.29 -28.51 14.60
CA THR A 329 -13.12 -28.56 13.71
C THR A 329 -11.84 -28.19 14.46
N ARG A 330 -10.70 -28.62 13.93
CA ARG A 330 -9.39 -28.42 14.57
C ARG A 330 -8.90 -26.97 14.47
N ILE A 331 -9.26 -26.29 13.37
CA ILE A 331 -8.81 -24.93 13.03
C ILE A 331 -9.86 -24.23 12.16
N GLY A 332 -9.88 -22.89 12.17
CA GLY A 332 -10.68 -22.07 11.28
C GLY A 332 -9.82 -21.26 10.30
N LEU A 333 -10.37 -20.92 9.13
CA LEU A 333 -9.77 -19.96 8.20
C LEU A 333 -10.78 -18.92 7.71
N ALA A 334 -10.45 -17.64 7.92
CA ALA A 334 -11.23 -16.49 7.50
C ALA A 334 -10.55 -15.76 6.34
N GLY A 335 -11.25 -15.65 5.20
CA GLY A 335 -10.76 -15.00 3.98
C GLY A 335 -10.43 -16.00 2.87
N LEU A 336 -11.35 -16.14 1.92
CA LEU A 336 -11.32 -17.18 0.88
C LEU A 336 -11.04 -16.62 -0.53
N ALA A 337 -10.03 -15.76 -0.62
CA ALA A 337 -9.38 -15.48 -1.90
C ALA A 337 -8.52 -16.71 -2.33
N VAL A 338 -7.87 -16.63 -3.49
CA VAL A 338 -7.06 -17.74 -4.05
C VAL A 338 -6.09 -18.37 -3.02
N MET A 339 -5.35 -17.55 -2.26
CA MET A 339 -4.45 -18.06 -1.22
C MET A 339 -5.20 -18.79 -0.09
N GLY A 340 -6.31 -18.23 0.39
CA GLY A 340 -7.06 -18.78 1.51
C GLY A 340 -7.78 -20.08 1.17
N GLN A 341 -8.34 -20.16 -0.04
CA GLN A 341 -8.96 -21.41 -0.53
C GLN A 341 -7.93 -22.53 -0.61
N ASN A 342 -6.79 -22.27 -1.25
CA ASN A 342 -5.76 -23.27 -1.45
C ASN A 342 -5.12 -23.72 -0.13
N LEU A 343 -4.88 -22.80 0.81
CA LEU A 343 -4.37 -23.16 2.14
C LEU A 343 -5.40 -23.97 2.95
N ALA A 344 -6.69 -23.62 2.88
CA ALA A 344 -7.74 -24.38 3.56
C ALA A 344 -7.85 -25.81 3.02
N LEU A 345 -7.79 -25.96 1.70
CA LEU A 345 -7.80 -27.28 1.04
C LEU A 345 -6.56 -28.10 1.38
N ASN A 346 -5.38 -27.47 1.44
CA ASN A 346 -4.15 -28.13 1.87
C ASN A 346 -4.28 -28.66 3.31
N ILE A 347 -4.74 -27.83 4.25
CA ILE A 347 -4.99 -28.24 5.65
C ILE A 347 -5.97 -29.43 5.69
N ALA A 348 -7.07 -29.36 4.95
CA ALA A 348 -8.07 -30.43 4.89
C ALA A 348 -7.50 -31.73 4.30
N GLU A 349 -6.70 -31.65 3.24
CA GLU A 349 -6.02 -32.79 2.61
C GLU A 349 -5.02 -33.47 3.57
N LYS A 350 -4.38 -32.72 4.47
CA LYS A 350 -3.52 -33.31 5.53
C LYS A 350 -4.31 -33.95 6.68
N GLY A 351 -5.63 -34.06 6.54
CA GLY A 351 -6.52 -34.77 7.46
C GLY A 351 -6.98 -33.93 8.65
N PHE A 352 -6.81 -32.60 8.61
CA PHE A 352 -7.28 -31.72 9.67
C PHE A 352 -8.65 -31.13 9.31
N PRO A 353 -9.71 -31.44 10.09
CA PRO A 353 -11.01 -30.80 9.88
C PRO A 353 -10.91 -29.30 10.04
N ILE A 354 -11.38 -28.55 9.04
CA ILE A 354 -11.25 -27.08 8.99
C ILE A 354 -12.60 -26.41 8.73
N SER A 355 -12.91 -25.39 9.53
CA SER A 355 -14.01 -24.49 9.25
C SER A 355 -13.54 -23.33 8.39
N VAL A 356 -14.34 -22.87 7.44
CA VAL A 356 -14.03 -21.71 6.60
C VAL A 356 -15.12 -20.65 6.62
N TYR A 357 -14.70 -19.40 6.61
CA TYR A 357 -15.59 -18.24 6.59
C TYR A 357 -15.07 -17.17 5.63
N ASN A 358 -15.99 -16.47 4.97
CA ASN A 358 -15.68 -15.30 4.16
C ASN A 358 -16.87 -14.33 4.15
N ARG A 359 -16.58 -13.02 4.11
CA ARG A 359 -17.63 -11.98 4.06
C ARG A 359 -18.58 -12.15 2.87
N SER A 360 -18.05 -12.55 1.71
CA SER A 360 -18.86 -12.93 0.55
C SER A 360 -19.10 -14.43 0.61
N THR A 361 -20.35 -14.83 0.88
CA THR A 361 -20.76 -16.23 1.09
C THR A 361 -20.54 -17.10 -0.14
N SER A 362 -20.65 -16.56 -1.35
CA SER A 362 -20.34 -17.30 -2.59
C SER A 362 -18.94 -17.92 -2.60
N LYS A 363 -17.95 -17.27 -1.98
CA LYS A 363 -16.59 -17.83 -1.86
C LYS A 363 -16.52 -19.01 -0.90
N VAL A 364 -17.38 -19.04 0.12
CA VAL A 364 -17.54 -20.19 1.01
C VAL A 364 -18.08 -21.36 0.21
N ASP A 365 -19.17 -21.13 -0.53
CA ASP A 365 -19.85 -22.16 -1.32
C ASP A 365 -18.93 -22.75 -2.40
N GLU A 366 -18.22 -21.89 -3.14
CA GLU A 366 -17.19 -22.31 -4.12
C GLU A 366 -16.12 -23.21 -3.47
N THR A 367 -15.66 -22.86 -2.27
CA THR A 367 -14.59 -23.60 -1.57
C THR A 367 -15.10 -24.97 -1.08
N VAL A 368 -16.32 -25.03 -0.55
CA VAL A 368 -16.95 -26.28 -0.11
C VAL A 368 -17.21 -27.21 -1.30
N VAL A 369 -17.70 -26.68 -2.42
CA VAL A 369 -17.88 -27.44 -3.66
C VAL A 369 -16.54 -27.99 -4.17
N ARG A 370 -15.49 -27.19 -4.10
CA ARG A 370 -14.14 -27.61 -4.49
C ARG A 370 -13.59 -28.71 -3.57
N ALA A 371 -13.76 -28.57 -2.25
CA ALA A 371 -13.37 -29.59 -1.28
C ALA A 371 -14.07 -30.94 -1.53
N LYS A 372 -15.36 -30.93 -1.86
CA LYS A 372 -16.11 -32.13 -2.24
C LYS A 372 -15.57 -32.79 -3.51
N LYS A 373 -15.23 -31.98 -4.52
CA LYS A 373 -14.65 -32.46 -5.78
C LYS A 373 -13.24 -33.04 -5.61
N GLU A 374 -12.45 -32.48 -4.69
CA GLU A 374 -11.07 -32.92 -4.40
C GLU A 374 -11.01 -34.08 -3.36
N GLY A 375 -11.99 -34.99 -3.39
CA GLY A 375 -11.97 -36.20 -2.56
C GLY A 375 -12.71 -36.08 -1.22
N ASP A 376 -13.79 -35.30 -1.18
CA ASP A 376 -14.62 -35.09 0.02
C ASP A 376 -13.80 -34.67 1.25
N LEU A 377 -12.93 -33.66 1.05
CA LEU A 377 -12.04 -33.16 2.09
C LEU A 377 -12.83 -32.63 3.30
N PRO A 378 -12.33 -32.78 4.55
CA PRO A 378 -13.02 -32.40 5.77
C PRO A 378 -13.04 -30.87 5.98
N LEU A 379 -13.69 -30.14 5.08
CA LEU A 379 -13.80 -28.69 5.04
C LEU A 379 -15.27 -28.27 5.13
N TYR A 380 -15.59 -27.39 6.09
CA TYR A 380 -16.96 -27.00 6.42
C TYR A 380 -17.15 -25.49 6.29
N GLY A 381 -18.15 -25.06 5.52
CA GLY A 381 -18.42 -23.65 5.25
C GLY A 381 -19.41 -23.03 6.23
N PHE A 382 -19.17 -21.78 6.60
CA PHE A 382 -20.04 -20.99 7.47
C PHE A 382 -20.26 -19.60 6.86
N HIS A 383 -21.51 -19.11 6.95
CA HIS A 383 -21.91 -17.84 6.32
C HIS A 383 -21.96 -16.66 7.30
N ASP A 384 -21.98 -16.94 8.61
CA ASP A 384 -21.95 -15.93 9.66
C ASP A 384 -20.76 -16.16 10.61
N PRO A 385 -20.21 -15.10 11.22
CA PRO A 385 -19.02 -15.20 12.07
C PRO A 385 -19.26 -15.95 13.38
N GLU A 386 -20.48 -15.93 13.92
CA GLU A 386 -20.79 -16.58 15.20
C GLU A 386 -20.78 -18.11 15.06
N SER A 387 -21.48 -18.64 14.06
CA SER A 387 -21.50 -20.07 13.77
C SER A 387 -20.12 -20.58 13.38
N PHE A 388 -19.37 -19.79 12.61
CA PHE A 388 -17.98 -20.09 12.27
C PHE A 388 -17.11 -20.25 13.52
N VAL A 389 -17.09 -19.27 14.43
CA VAL A 389 -16.24 -19.33 15.63
C VAL A 389 -16.69 -20.46 16.56
N LYS A 390 -18.00 -20.69 16.72
CA LYS A 390 -18.55 -21.78 17.56
C LYS A 390 -18.27 -23.18 17.01
N SER A 391 -17.98 -23.31 15.72
CA SER A 391 -17.68 -24.61 15.09
C SER A 391 -16.27 -25.14 15.40
N ILE A 392 -15.38 -24.32 15.96
CA ILE A 392 -13.96 -24.65 16.18
C ILE A 392 -13.76 -25.11 17.62
N GLN A 393 -12.94 -26.15 17.83
CA GLN A 393 -12.59 -26.63 19.17
C GLN A 393 -11.81 -25.58 20.00
N LYS A 394 -11.87 -25.67 21.32
CA LYS A 394 -11.06 -24.82 22.22
C LYS A 394 -9.66 -25.41 22.48
N PRO A 395 -8.61 -24.59 22.68
CA PRO A 395 -8.57 -23.16 22.36
C PRO A 395 -8.75 -22.96 20.85
N ARG A 396 -9.59 -21.99 20.48
CA ARG A 396 -9.95 -21.75 19.07
C ARG A 396 -8.79 -21.10 18.37
N VAL A 397 -8.43 -21.58 17.19
CA VAL A 397 -7.39 -20.97 16.36
C VAL A 397 -7.96 -20.62 14.99
N ILE A 398 -7.84 -19.34 14.61
CA ILE A 398 -8.35 -18.84 13.35
C ILE A 398 -7.22 -18.21 12.54
N ILE A 399 -6.93 -18.78 11.37
CA ILE A 399 -6.05 -18.17 10.37
C ILE A 399 -6.83 -17.14 9.57
N MET A 400 -6.27 -15.94 9.42
CA MET A 400 -6.81 -14.87 8.61
C MET A 400 -5.98 -14.66 7.35
N LEU A 401 -6.63 -14.69 6.19
CA LEU A 401 -6.03 -14.38 4.89
C LEU A 401 -6.90 -13.36 4.15
N VAL A 402 -6.94 -12.15 4.71
CA VAL A 402 -7.69 -11.01 4.16
C VAL A 402 -6.75 -9.95 3.60
N LYS A 403 -7.31 -8.99 2.85
CA LYS A 403 -6.53 -7.88 2.30
C LYS A 403 -5.93 -7.04 3.45
N ALA A 404 -4.62 -6.81 3.40
CA ALA A 404 -3.90 -6.02 4.41
C ALA A 404 -4.49 -4.61 4.60
N GLY A 405 -4.29 -4.04 5.80
CA GLY A 405 -4.84 -2.76 6.23
C GLY A 405 -6.18 -2.90 6.97
N SER A 406 -7.05 -1.89 6.85
CA SER A 406 -8.32 -1.80 7.60
C SER A 406 -9.20 -3.07 7.57
N PRO A 407 -9.29 -3.86 6.47
CA PRO A 407 -10.06 -5.10 6.48
C PRO A 407 -9.60 -6.10 7.54
N VAL A 408 -8.30 -6.17 7.84
CA VAL A 408 -7.78 -7.05 8.91
C VAL A 408 -8.33 -6.64 10.27
N ASP A 409 -8.25 -5.35 10.61
CA ASP A 409 -8.73 -4.84 11.91
C ASP A 409 -10.25 -5.01 12.06
N GLN A 410 -11.01 -4.85 10.97
CA GLN A 410 -12.45 -5.12 10.95
C GLN A 410 -12.75 -6.60 11.22
N THR A 411 -12.05 -7.51 10.54
CA THR A 411 -12.23 -8.95 10.74
C THR A 411 -11.83 -9.38 12.16
N ILE A 412 -10.72 -8.86 12.70
CA ILE A 412 -10.33 -9.11 14.10
C ILE A 412 -11.45 -8.68 15.04
N LYS A 413 -11.99 -7.47 14.88
CA LYS A 413 -13.10 -6.97 15.71
C LYS A 413 -14.35 -7.86 15.61
N THR A 414 -14.70 -8.31 14.41
CA THR A 414 -15.87 -9.18 14.21
C THR A 414 -15.68 -10.55 14.86
N LEU A 415 -14.51 -11.17 14.70
CA LEU A 415 -14.26 -12.51 15.23
C LEU A 415 -14.06 -12.50 16.75
N SER A 416 -13.30 -11.53 17.27
CA SER A 416 -13.01 -11.41 18.71
C SER A 416 -14.25 -11.22 19.59
N ALA A 417 -15.37 -10.76 19.03
CA ALA A 417 -16.66 -10.70 19.75
C ALA A 417 -17.19 -12.08 20.20
N TYR A 418 -16.70 -13.16 19.57
CA TYR A 418 -17.12 -14.53 19.85
C TYR A 418 -15.99 -15.43 20.38
N LEU A 419 -14.80 -14.86 20.57
CA LEU A 419 -13.64 -15.57 21.13
C LEU A 419 -13.60 -15.46 22.66
N GLU A 420 -12.96 -16.44 23.28
CA GLU A 420 -12.76 -16.51 24.73
C GLU A 420 -11.27 -16.43 25.07
N LYS A 421 -10.95 -16.15 26.35
CA LYS A 421 -9.55 -16.07 26.80
C LYS A 421 -8.79 -17.36 26.46
N GLY A 422 -7.60 -17.21 25.91
CA GLY A 422 -6.75 -18.30 25.43
C GLY A 422 -6.98 -18.67 23.95
N ASP A 423 -8.04 -18.17 23.30
CA ASP A 423 -8.21 -18.33 21.87
C ASP A 423 -7.19 -17.48 21.08
N CYS A 424 -6.94 -17.86 19.83
CA CYS A 424 -5.85 -17.33 19.01
C CYS A 424 -6.31 -16.87 17.62
N ILE A 425 -5.82 -15.71 17.20
CA ILE A 425 -5.91 -15.22 15.83
C ILE A 425 -4.52 -15.23 15.19
N ILE A 426 -4.44 -15.77 13.97
CA ILE A 426 -3.20 -15.85 13.19
C ILE A 426 -3.37 -15.04 11.91
N ASP A 427 -2.62 -13.96 11.75
CA ASP A 427 -2.63 -13.17 10.52
C ASP A 427 -1.63 -13.74 9.51
N GLY A 428 -2.16 -14.47 8.53
CA GLY A 428 -1.40 -15.05 7.41
C GLY A 428 -1.05 -14.05 6.30
N GLY A 429 -1.47 -12.79 6.44
CA GLY A 429 -1.35 -11.76 5.42
C GLY A 429 0.06 -11.18 5.27
N ASN A 430 0.28 -10.50 4.15
CA ASN A 430 1.44 -9.63 3.98
C ASN A 430 1.19 -8.31 4.70
N GLU A 431 1.58 -8.22 5.96
CA GLU A 431 1.35 -7.07 6.82
C GLU A 431 2.66 -6.36 7.20
N TRP A 432 2.56 -5.06 7.49
CA TRP A 432 3.65 -4.31 8.11
C TRP A 432 3.87 -4.77 9.55
N TYR A 433 5.09 -5.14 9.90
CA TYR A 433 5.38 -5.81 11.17
C TYR A 433 4.94 -5.03 12.43
N GLU A 434 4.97 -3.69 12.42
CA GLU A 434 4.49 -2.90 13.57
C GLU A 434 2.97 -2.95 13.73
N ASN A 435 2.21 -3.19 12.65
CA ASN A 435 0.77 -3.45 12.76
C ASN A 435 0.53 -4.78 13.48
N THR A 436 1.36 -5.79 13.22
CA THR A 436 1.35 -7.07 13.96
C THR A 436 1.63 -6.84 15.44
N GLU A 437 2.70 -6.09 15.79
CA GLU A 437 3.03 -5.77 17.19
C GLU A 437 1.91 -4.99 17.89
N ARG A 438 1.28 -4.03 17.19
CA ARG A 438 0.13 -3.28 17.72
C ARG A 438 -1.07 -4.19 17.98
N ARG A 439 -1.39 -5.08 17.03
CA ARG A 439 -2.52 -6.01 17.14
C ARG A 439 -2.29 -7.06 18.22
N GLU A 440 -1.06 -7.55 18.35
CA GLU A 440 -0.68 -8.46 19.42
C GLU A 440 -0.96 -7.86 20.81
N LYS A 441 -0.54 -6.60 21.04
CA LYS A 441 -0.85 -5.89 22.28
C LYS A 441 -2.36 -5.73 22.52
N ALA A 442 -3.10 -5.31 21.49
CA ALA A 442 -4.55 -5.11 21.59
C ALA A 442 -5.31 -6.42 21.87
N MET A 443 -4.85 -7.56 21.32
CA MET A 443 -5.46 -8.87 21.57
C MET A 443 -5.10 -9.41 22.96
N ALA A 444 -3.88 -9.17 23.43
CA ALA A 444 -3.46 -9.53 24.78
C ALA A 444 -4.32 -8.85 25.86
N GLU A 445 -4.75 -7.59 25.66
CA GLU A 445 -5.69 -6.89 26.55
C GLU A 445 -7.05 -7.60 26.68
N LEU A 446 -7.47 -8.33 25.64
CA LEU A 446 -8.69 -9.14 25.64
C LEU A 446 -8.45 -10.57 26.17
N GLY A 447 -7.21 -10.91 26.54
CA GLY A 447 -6.80 -12.27 26.91
C GLY A 447 -6.73 -13.22 25.72
N LEU A 448 -6.61 -12.69 24.49
CA LEU A 448 -6.47 -13.46 23.25
C LEU A 448 -5.00 -13.51 22.83
N LEU A 449 -4.62 -14.61 22.19
CA LEU A 449 -3.32 -14.74 21.56
C LEU A 449 -3.35 -14.22 20.12
N TYR A 450 -2.21 -13.69 19.66
CA TYR A 450 -2.04 -13.23 18.29
C TYR A 450 -0.70 -13.69 17.74
N LEU A 451 -0.70 -14.12 16.48
CA LEU A 451 0.49 -14.58 15.76
C LEU A 451 0.51 -13.99 14.36
N GLY A 452 1.58 -13.27 14.00
CA GLY A 452 1.82 -12.87 12.62
C GLY A 452 2.54 -13.97 11.88
N MET A 453 2.01 -14.42 10.74
CA MET A 453 2.59 -15.52 9.98
C MET A 453 2.74 -15.16 8.51
N GLY A 454 3.98 -14.91 8.07
CA GLY A 454 4.24 -14.74 6.65
C GLY A 454 4.06 -16.05 5.89
N VAL A 455 3.22 -16.06 4.84
CA VAL A 455 3.00 -17.25 3.99
C VAL A 455 3.51 -16.98 2.56
N SER A 456 4.43 -17.78 2.05
CA SER A 456 5.01 -17.65 0.70
C SER A 456 4.83 -18.91 -0.13
N GLY A 457 4.59 -18.75 -1.44
CA GLY A 457 4.42 -19.86 -2.38
C GLY A 457 3.44 -19.64 -3.52
N GLY A 458 2.71 -18.52 -3.50
CA GLY A 458 1.68 -18.24 -4.50
C GLY A 458 0.51 -19.21 -4.40
N GLU A 459 -0.29 -19.27 -5.45
CA GLU A 459 -1.47 -20.13 -5.53
C GLU A 459 -1.12 -21.61 -5.37
N GLU A 460 -0.18 -22.08 -6.17
CA GLU A 460 0.24 -23.48 -6.19
C GLU A 460 0.94 -23.87 -4.88
N GLY A 461 1.85 -23.02 -4.38
CA GLY A 461 2.53 -23.28 -3.11
C GLY A 461 1.54 -23.33 -1.94
N ALA A 462 0.52 -22.46 -1.89
CA ALA A 462 -0.50 -22.55 -0.84
C ALA A 462 -1.24 -23.91 -0.83
N ARG A 463 -1.49 -24.49 -2.03
CA ARG A 463 -2.20 -25.77 -2.16
C ARG A 463 -1.33 -26.98 -1.84
N ASN A 464 -0.06 -26.94 -2.23
CA ASN A 464 0.82 -28.13 -2.23
C ASN A 464 1.87 -28.11 -1.10
N GLY A 465 2.13 -26.93 -0.53
CA GLY A 465 3.11 -26.77 0.55
C GLY A 465 3.78 -25.40 0.48
N PRO A 466 3.35 -24.41 1.27
CA PRO A 466 4.00 -23.11 1.30
C PRO A 466 5.19 -23.11 2.25
N SER A 467 5.98 -22.04 2.20
CA SER A 467 6.88 -21.66 3.30
C SER A 467 6.12 -20.76 4.26
N MET A 468 6.22 -21.04 5.57
CA MET A 468 5.49 -20.32 6.60
C MET A 468 6.44 -19.79 7.67
N MET A 469 6.23 -18.53 8.07
CA MET A 469 7.13 -17.75 8.92
C MET A 469 6.37 -17.18 10.13
N PRO A 470 5.89 -18.02 11.07
CA PRO A 470 5.17 -17.58 12.26
C PRO A 470 6.07 -16.86 13.26
N GLY A 471 5.66 -15.66 13.71
CA GLY A 471 6.29 -14.90 14.79
C GLY A 471 5.25 -14.18 15.66
N GLY A 472 5.58 -13.96 16.93
CA GLY A 472 4.65 -13.47 17.96
C GLY A 472 4.60 -14.41 19.16
N SER A 473 3.39 -14.73 19.64
CA SER A 473 3.20 -15.65 20.77
C SER A 473 3.71 -17.07 20.46
N PHE A 474 4.67 -17.54 21.26
CA PHE A 474 5.17 -18.93 21.16
C PHE A 474 4.09 -19.96 21.52
N GLU A 475 3.21 -19.64 22.48
CA GLU A 475 2.08 -20.49 22.85
C GLU A 475 1.10 -20.66 21.67
N ALA A 476 0.79 -19.56 20.96
CA ALA A 476 -0.04 -19.62 19.76
C ALA A 476 0.55 -20.51 18.66
N PHE A 477 1.88 -20.44 18.47
CA PHE A 477 2.58 -21.32 17.54
C PHE A 477 2.44 -22.79 17.96
N LYS A 478 2.61 -23.12 19.24
CA LYS A 478 2.48 -24.49 19.76
C LYS A 478 1.09 -25.08 19.55
N TYR A 479 0.02 -24.27 19.52
CA TYR A 479 -1.33 -24.76 19.22
C TYR A 479 -1.51 -25.30 17.81
N ILE A 480 -0.64 -24.93 16.86
CA ILE A 480 -0.77 -25.30 15.44
C ILE A 480 0.51 -25.87 14.84
N GLU A 481 1.54 -26.11 15.64
CA GLU A 481 2.85 -26.62 15.18
C GLU A 481 2.67 -27.92 14.36
N ASP A 482 1.84 -28.85 14.83
CA ASP A 482 1.52 -30.11 14.15
C ASP A 482 0.87 -29.90 12.78
N ILE A 483 0.01 -28.89 12.65
CA ILE A 483 -0.66 -28.52 11.40
C ILE A 483 0.37 -27.91 10.45
N LEU A 484 1.13 -26.90 10.91
CA LEU A 484 2.09 -26.20 10.07
C LEU A 484 3.19 -27.12 9.54
N LEU A 485 3.70 -28.04 10.38
CA LEU A 485 4.73 -28.99 9.98
C LEU A 485 4.28 -29.92 8.85
N LYS A 486 2.99 -30.32 8.81
CA LYS A 486 2.45 -31.18 7.74
C LYS A 486 2.02 -30.40 6.50
N VAL A 487 1.57 -29.16 6.67
CA VAL A 487 1.05 -28.30 5.60
C VAL A 487 2.16 -27.61 4.83
N ALA A 488 3.30 -27.31 5.47
CA ALA A 488 4.45 -26.69 4.81
C ALA A 488 5.04 -27.60 3.71
N ALA A 489 5.74 -26.97 2.76
CA ALA A 489 6.58 -27.71 1.82
C ALA A 489 7.57 -28.61 2.57
N GLN A 490 7.76 -29.83 2.08
CA GLN A 490 8.73 -30.78 2.62
C GLN A 490 9.95 -30.80 1.71
N VAL A 491 11.13 -30.52 2.27
CA VAL A 491 12.39 -30.65 1.54
C VAL A 491 13.12 -31.89 2.06
N PRO A 492 13.46 -32.88 1.20
CA PRO A 492 13.94 -34.19 1.66
C PRO A 492 15.11 -34.18 2.66
N ASP A 493 16.01 -33.20 2.55
CA ASP A 493 17.24 -33.10 3.34
C ASP A 493 17.13 -32.13 4.54
N SER A 494 16.05 -31.36 4.63
CA SER A 494 15.93 -30.24 5.58
C SER A 494 14.55 -30.12 6.24
N GLY A 495 13.64 -31.05 5.94
CA GLY A 495 12.34 -31.17 6.57
C GLY A 495 11.35 -30.09 6.13
N PRO A 496 10.37 -29.75 6.99
CA PRO A 496 9.30 -28.84 6.64
C PRO A 496 9.76 -27.38 6.59
N CYS A 497 9.29 -26.63 5.60
CA CYS A 497 9.58 -25.21 5.39
C CYS A 497 8.80 -24.29 6.35
N VAL A 498 8.89 -24.56 7.64
CA VAL A 498 8.35 -23.74 8.72
C VAL A 498 9.26 -23.83 9.95
N THR A 499 9.35 -22.74 10.69
CA THR A 499 9.95 -22.67 12.03
C THR A 499 9.34 -21.50 12.80
N TYR A 500 9.39 -21.53 14.12
CA TYR A 500 9.07 -20.35 14.91
C TYR A 500 10.16 -19.30 14.70
N ILE A 501 9.79 -18.15 14.14
CA ILE A 501 10.74 -17.11 13.75
C ILE A 501 11.26 -16.37 14.98
N GLY A 502 10.36 -15.93 15.85
CA GLY A 502 10.70 -15.10 17.00
C GLY A 502 9.49 -14.35 17.55
N LYS A 503 9.75 -13.40 18.44
CA LYS A 503 8.72 -12.61 19.12
C LYS A 503 8.16 -11.49 18.22
N GLY A 504 7.06 -10.87 18.63
CA GLY A 504 6.53 -9.66 17.99
C GLY A 504 6.21 -9.82 16.50
N GLY A 505 6.51 -8.79 15.72
CA GLY A 505 6.29 -8.77 14.27
C GLY A 505 7.34 -9.52 13.43
N SER A 506 8.23 -10.31 14.04
CA SER A 506 9.38 -10.92 13.37
C SER A 506 9.01 -11.77 12.14
N GLY A 507 7.95 -12.57 12.21
CA GLY A 507 7.47 -13.38 11.09
C GLY A 507 7.08 -12.56 9.86
N ASN A 508 6.34 -11.45 10.07
CA ASN A 508 6.00 -10.53 8.99
C ASN A 508 7.21 -9.75 8.47
N PHE A 509 8.18 -9.41 9.35
CA PHE A 509 9.41 -8.76 8.93
C PHE A 509 10.28 -9.66 8.03
N VAL A 510 10.48 -10.92 8.42
CA VAL A 510 11.21 -11.90 7.60
C VAL A 510 10.51 -12.09 6.25
N LYS A 511 9.17 -12.17 6.24
CA LYS A 511 8.41 -12.27 4.98
C LYS A 511 8.53 -11.03 4.10
N MET A 512 8.55 -9.84 4.71
CA MET A 512 8.79 -8.58 4.01
C MET A 512 10.15 -8.62 3.30
N VAL A 513 11.21 -8.98 4.00
CA VAL A 513 12.56 -9.09 3.42
C VAL A 513 12.64 -10.19 2.36
N HIS A 514 11.99 -11.35 2.55
CA HIS A 514 11.84 -12.37 1.50
C HIS A 514 11.30 -11.76 0.21
N ASN A 515 10.23 -10.95 0.29
CA ASN A 515 9.68 -10.29 -0.90
C ASN A 515 10.62 -9.22 -1.49
N GLY A 516 11.45 -8.57 -0.67
CA GLY A 516 12.53 -7.72 -1.17
C GLY A 516 13.56 -8.49 -1.99
N ILE A 517 14.01 -9.64 -1.48
CA ILE A 517 14.93 -10.55 -2.20
C ILE A 517 14.28 -11.06 -3.49
N GLU A 518 12.99 -11.44 -3.44
CA GLU A 518 12.20 -11.84 -4.62
C GLU A 518 12.21 -10.76 -5.70
N TYR A 519 12.05 -9.48 -5.32
CA TYR A 519 12.08 -8.38 -6.28
C TYR A 519 13.48 -8.23 -6.90
N GLY A 520 14.53 -8.38 -6.10
CA GLY A 520 15.91 -8.43 -6.59
C GLY A 520 16.14 -9.56 -7.60
N ASP A 521 15.77 -10.79 -7.26
CA ASP A 521 15.95 -11.96 -8.14
C ASP A 521 15.19 -11.80 -9.46
N MET A 522 13.93 -11.38 -9.42
CA MET A 522 13.14 -11.11 -10.63
C MET A 522 13.79 -10.06 -11.53
N GLN A 523 14.30 -8.96 -10.93
CA GLN A 523 14.94 -7.89 -11.68
C GLN A 523 16.26 -8.36 -12.30
N LEU A 524 17.09 -9.10 -11.56
CA LEU A 524 18.35 -9.64 -12.08
C LEU A 524 18.11 -10.62 -13.24
N ILE A 525 17.07 -11.46 -13.15
CA ILE A 525 16.66 -12.36 -14.24
C ILE A 525 16.17 -11.56 -15.45
N ALA A 526 15.38 -10.51 -15.25
CA ALA A 526 14.92 -9.64 -16.33
C ALA A 526 16.08 -8.91 -17.03
N GLU A 527 17.10 -8.48 -16.28
CA GLU A 527 18.31 -7.87 -16.83
C GLU A 527 19.15 -8.87 -17.63
N ALA A 528 19.29 -10.12 -17.14
CA ALA A 528 19.93 -11.19 -17.89
C ALA A 528 19.21 -11.45 -19.22
N TYR A 529 17.88 -11.51 -19.19
CA TYR A 529 17.04 -11.63 -20.38
C TYR A 529 17.29 -10.48 -21.38
N ASP A 530 17.26 -9.24 -20.92
CA ASP A 530 17.38 -8.08 -21.81
C ASP A 530 18.77 -8.01 -22.45
N VAL A 531 19.85 -8.30 -21.70
CA VAL A 531 21.20 -8.38 -22.27
C VAL A 531 21.28 -9.47 -23.35
N LEU A 532 20.75 -10.67 -23.07
CA LEU A 532 20.79 -11.79 -24.02
C LEU A 532 19.95 -11.51 -25.28
N LYS A 533 18.78 -10.89 -25.13
CA LYS A 533 17.90 -10.58 -26.26
C LYS A 533 18.38 -9.38 -27.06
N SER A 534 18.72 -8.29 -26.39
CA SER A 534 19.02 -7.01 -27.03
C SER A 534 20.45 -6.95 -27.56
N VAL A 535 21.44 -7.46 -26.80
CA VAL A 535 22.85 -7.50 -27.22
C VAL A 535 23.16 -8.81 -27.93
N GLY A 536 22.79 -9.94 -27.32
CA GLY A 536 23.05 -11.27 -27.87
C GLY A 536 22.19 -11.65 -29.08
N LYS A 537 21.09 -10.93 -29.34
CA LYS A 537 20.12 -11.23 -30.40
C LYS A 537 19.59 -12.67 -30.33
N LEU A 538 19.37 -13.18 -29.11
CA LEU A 538 18.72 -14.47 -28.91
C LEU A 538 17.21 -14.38 -29.18
N SER A 539 16.70 -15.37 -29.88
CA SER A 539 15.27 -15.64 -30.03
C SER A 539 14.66 -16.18 -28.72
N ASN A 540 13.34 -16.18 -28.60
CA ASN A 540 12.67 -16.74 -27.42
C ASN A 540 12.90 -18.26 -27.27
N ASP A 541 13.09 -19.01 -28.37
CA ASP A 541 13.45 -20.43 -28.30
C ASP A 541 14.88 -20.65 -27.78
N GLU A 542 15.83 -19.80 -28.20
CA GLU A 542 17.19 -19.79 -27.64
C GLU A 542 17.17 -19.41 -26.16
N LEU A 543 16.37 -18.41 -25.76
CA LEU A 543 16.20 -18.01 -24.36
C LEU A 543 15.57 -19.13 -23.52
N HIS A 544 14.53 -19.79 -24.02
CA HIS A 544 13.92 -20.96 -23.38
C HIS A 544 14.99 -22.05 -23.13
N SER A 545 15.81 -22.34 -24.14
CA SER A 545 16.87 -23.36 -24.04
C SER A 545 17.95 -22.96 -23.02
N VAL A 546 18.39 -21.69 -23.03
CA VAL A 546 19.40 -21.17 -22.10
C VAL A 546 18.92 -21.23 -20.66
N PHE A 547 17.72 -20.74 -20.36
CA PHE A 547 17.18 -20.74 -19.00
C PHE A 547 16.84 -22.16 -18.53
N SER A 548 16.39 -23.04 -19.42
CA SER A 548 16.21 -24.47 -19.12
C SER A 548 17.52 -25.14 -18.73
N GLU A 549 18.63 -24.79 -19.38
CA GLU A 549 19.95 -25.33 -19.04
C GLU A 549 20.48 -24.74 -17.73
N TRP A 550 20.34 -23.43 -17.50
CA TRP A 550 20.70 -22.80 -16.24
C TRP A 550 19.95 -23.39 -15.05
N ASN A 551 18.69 -23.80 -15.26
CA ASN A 551 17.88 -24.44 -14.23
C ASN A 551 18.33 -25.87 -13.88
N LYS A 552 19.33 -26.45 -14.56
CA LYS A 552 19.93 -27.74 -14.19
C LYS A 552 21.20 -27.59 -13.35
N GLY A 553 21.72 -26.38 -13.23
CA GLY A 553 22.99 -26.07 -12.56
C GLY A 553 22.82 -25.27 -11.27
N GLU A 554 23.77 -24.37 -10.97
CA GLU A 554 23.77 -23.61 -9.73
C GLU A 554 22.63 -22.57 -9.61
N LEU A 555 21.98 -22.26 -10.73
CA LEU A 555 20.84 -21.36 -10.80
C LEU A 555 19.49 -22.08 -10.67
N LEU A 556 19.47 -23.40 -10.44
CA LEU A 556 18.24 -24.19 -10.19
C LEU A 556 17.37 -23.49 -9.13
N SER A 557 16.25 -22.93 -9.59
CA SER A 557 15.32 -22.15 -8.77
C SER A 557 13.98 -21.98 -9.46
N PHE A 558 12.92 -21.81 -8.67
CA PHE A 558 11.57 -21.63 -9.22
C PHE A 558 11.45 -20.44 -10.17
N LEU A 559 12.11 -19.32 -9.86
CA LEU A 559 12.05 -18.13 -10.74
C LEU A 559 12.74 -18.37 -12.09
N VAL A 560 13.81 -19.17 -12.14
CA VAL A 560 14.49 -19.53 -13.41
C VAL A 560 13.65 -20.54 -14.18
N GLU A 561 13.06 -21.52 -13.49
CA GLU A 561 12.11 -22.50 -14.05
C GLU A 561 10.94 -21.83 -14.77
N ILE A 562 10.15 -20.99 -14.07
CA ILE A 562 9.01 -20.32 -14.68
C ILE A 562 9.43 -19.35 -15.78
N THR A 563 10.65 -18.78 -15.71
CA THR A 563 11.17 -17.90 -16.76
C THR A 563 11.45 -18.69 -18.04
N ALA A 564 12.00 -19.91 -17.91
CA ALA A 564 12.17 -20.81 -19.05
C ALA A 564 10.81 -21.16 -19.69
N ASP A 565 9.82 -21.51 -18.87
CA ASP A 565 8.46 -21.83 -19.36
C ASP A 565 7.83 -20.64 -20.07
N ILE A 566 7.91 -19.43 -19.49
CA ILE A 566 7.36 -18.19 -20.07
C ILE A 566 7.89 -17.94 -21.48
N PHE A 567 9.17 -18.19 -21.74
CA PHE A 567 9.74 -18.02 -23.09
C PHE A 567 9.21 -19.03 -24.11
N GLY A 568 8.71 -20.19 -23.66
CA GLY A 568 8.10 -21.20 -24.52
C GLY A 568 6.63 -20.96 -24.86
N ILE A 569 5.93 -20.07 -24.15
CA ILE A 569 4.49 -19.86 -24.33
C ILE A 569 4.19 -19.00 -25.57
N LYS A 570 3.47 -19.59 -26.53
CA LYS A 570 2.92 -18.90 -27.71
C LYS A 570 1.71 -18.04 -27.33
N ASP A 571 1.51 -16.95 -28.06
CA ASP A 571 0.30 -16.12 -27.90
C ASP A 571 -0.92 -16.87 -28.46
N ASP A 572 -1.99 -16.99 -27.68
CA ASP A 572 -3.23 -17.65 -28.09
C ASP A 572 -4.10 -16.75 -28.97
N LYS A 573 -3.76 -15.46 -29.08
CA LYS A 573 -4.49 -14.45 -29.84
C LYS A 573 -3.81 -14.02 -31.13
N GLY A 574 -2.63 -14.55 -31.46
CA GLY A 574 -1.91 -14.15 -32.66
C GLY A 574 -0.54 -14.81 -32.81
N GLU A 575 0.25 -14.30 -33.77
CA GLU A 575 1.59 -14.81 -34.02
C GLU A 575 2.63 -14.30 -33.01
N GLY A 576 3.57 -15.18 -32.67
CA GLY A 576 4.69 -14.90 -31.79
C GLY A 576 4.53 -15.55 -30.41
N TYR A 577 5.21 -14.98 -29.42
CA TYR A 577 5.21 -15.46 -28.04
C TYR A 577 4.45 -14.49 -27.15
N LEU A 578 3.80 -15.03 -26.12
CA LEU A 578 2.98 -14.24 -25.21
C LEU A 578 3.80 -13.16 -24.51
N VAL A 579 5.03 -13.47 -24.07
CA VAL A 579 5.91 -12.53 -23.34
C VAL A 579 6.20 -11.24 -24.13
N ASP A 580 6.26 -11.31 -25.46
CA ASP A 580 6.50 -10.13 -26.31
C ASP A 580 5.26 -9.23 -26.45
N LYS A 581 4.08 -9.74 -26.07
CA LYS A 581 2.81 -9.01 -26.06
C LYS A 581 2.47 -8.45 -24.68
N VAL A 582 3.17 -8.89 -23.63
CA VAL A 582 2.95 -8.40 -22.27
C VAL A 582 3.42 -6.94 -22.19
N LEU A 583 2.53 -6.07 -21.69
CA LEU A 583 2.88 -4.67 -21.44
C LEU A 583 4.00 -4.59 -20.39
N ASP A 584 5.10 -3.90 -20.71
CA ASP A 584 6.27 -3.65 -19.87
C ASP A 584 5.99 -2.62 -18.76
N LYS A 585 4.92 -2.86 -17.99
CA LYS A 585 4.46 -2.02 -16.89
C LYS A 585 4.16 -2.90 -15.69
N THR A 586 5.04 -2.87 -14.70
CA THR A 586 4.93 -3.73 -13.53
C THR A 586 4.15 -3.05 -12.40
N GLY A 587 3.25 -3.82 -11.75
CA GLY A 587 2.62 -3.41 -10.50
C GLY A 587 3.46 -3.78 -9.28
N MET A 588 3.07 -3.25 -8.12
CA MET A 588 3.64 -3.66 -6.83
C MET A 588 2.59 -3.58 -5.72
N LYS A 589 2.71 -4.46 -4.72
CA LYS A 589 1.78 -4.57 -3.58
C LYS A 589 2.31 -3.94 -2.28
N GLY A 590 3.47 -3.28 -2.32
CA GLY A 590 4.03 -2.49 -1.21
C GLY A 590 5.17 -3.14 -0.42
N THR A 591 5.25 -4.48 -0.33
CA THR A 591 6.25 -5.18 0.49
C THR A 591 7.72 -4.92 0.08
N GLY A 592 8.00 -4.82 -1.22
CA GLY A 592 9.33 -4.43 -1.71
C GLY A 592 9.73 -3.02 -1.27
N LYS A 593 8.79 -2.07 -1.31
CA LYS A 593 9.02 -0.69 -0.81
C LYS A 593 9.32 -0.68 0.68
N TRP A 594 8.56 -1.45 1.46
CA TRP A 594 8.78 -1.58 2.91
C TRP A 594 10.16 -2.13 3.25
N THR A 595 10.68 -3.08 2.47
CA THR A 595 12.05 -3.60 2.65
C THR A 595 13.09 -2.49 2.47
N VAL A 596 12.98 -1.70 1.40
CA VAL A 596 13.90 -0.59 1.12
C VAL A 596 13.79 0.50 2.19
N GLN A 597 12.57 0.79 2.65
CA GLN A 597 12.34 1.74 3.73
C GLN A 597 13.04 1.28 5.02
N GLN A 598 12.87 0.01 5.41
CA GLN A 598 13.52 -0.53 6.61
C GLN A 598 15.04 -0.62 6.47
N ALA A 599 15.55 -0.89 5.26
CA ALA A 599 16.98 -0.83 4.99
C ALA A 599 17.53 0.59 5.26
N ALA A 600 16.84 1.63 4.79
CA ALA A 600 17.21 3.01 5.05
C ALA A 600 17.11 3.37 6.55
N ASP A 601 16.01 3.01 7.22
CA ASP A 601 15.79 3.29 8.65
C ASP A 601 16.88 2.66 9.53
N LEU A 602 17.33 1.46 9.17
CA LEU A 602 18.39 0.71 9.87
C LEU A 602 19.81 1.08 9.43
N SER A 603 19.97 1.99 8.47
CA SER A 603 21.28 2.29 7.85
C SER A 603 21.97 1.04 7.25
N VAL A 604 21.19 0.10 6.70
CA VAL A 604 21.68 -1.08 6.00
C VAL A 604 21.60 -0.86 4.49
N ALA A 605 22.73 -0.98 3.80
CA ALA A 605 22.75 -0.85 2.34
C ALA A 605 22.11 -2.07 1.66
N ALA A 606 21.04 -1.86 0.91
CA ALA A 606 20.37 -2.87 0.08
C ALA A 606 20.17 -2.40 -1.39
N PRO A 607 21.23 -1.99 -2.09
CA PRO A 607 21.11 -1.31 -3.38
C PRO A 607 20.57 -2.19 -4.50
N THR A 608 20.74 -3.52 -4.44
CA THR A 608 20.17 -4.45 -5.44
C THR A 608 18.64 -4.48 -5.34
N ILE A 609 18.14 -4.60 -4.10
CA ILE A 609 16.70 -4.59 -3.80
C ILE A 609 16.11 -3.21 -4.13
N ALA A 610 16.81 -2.12 -3.79
CA ALA A 610 16.37 -0.76 -4.13
C ALA A 610 16.28 -0.54 -5.64
N SER A 611 17.29 -0.99 -6.40
CA SER A 611 17.31 -0.90 -7.87
C SER A 611 16.14 -1.64 -8.51
N SER A 612 15.75 -2.79 -7.95
CA SER A 612 14.58 -3.53 -8.42
C SER A 612 13.26 -2.78 -8.21
N LEU A 613 13.18 -1.92 -7.19
CA LEU A 613 12.02 -1.08 -6.95
C LEU A 613 11.99 0.11 -7.93
N ASP A 614 13.13 0.76 -8.14
CA ASP A 614 13.26 1.87 -9.10
C ASP A 614 12.96 1.43 -10.53
N ALA A 615 13.44 0.25 -10.94
CA ALA A 615 13.12 -0.32 -12.25
C ALA A 615 11.60 -0.50 -12.44
N ARG A 616 10.88 -0.93 -11.39
CA ARG A 616 9.42 -1.02 -11.43
C ARG A 616 8.76 0.35 -11.54
N PHE A 617 9.21 1.35 -10.77
CA PHE A 617 8.71 2.72 -10.89
C PHE A 617 8.87 3.27 -12.32
N LEU A 618 10.06 3.12 -12.90
CA LEU A 618 10.35 3.56 -14.27
C LEU A 618 9.52 2.78 -15.31
N SER A 619 9.31 1.47 -15.11
CA SER A 619 8.40 0.69 -15.98
C SER A 619 6.97 1.25 -15.95
N GLY A 620 6.54 1.76 -14.79
CA GLY A 620 5.25 2.41 -14.56
C GLY A 620 4.98 3.62 -15.45
N LEU A 621 6.04 4.37 -15.79
CA LEU A 621 6.02 5.59 -16.61
C LEU A 621 6.04 5.28 -18.11
N LYS A 622 5.27 4.28 -18.56
CA LYS A 622 5.34 3.77 -19.94
C LYS A 622 5.13 4.85 -20.99
N GLU A 623 4.10 5.67 -20.82
CA GLU A 623 3.74 6.73 -21.76
C GLU A 623 4.85 7.79 -21.85
N GLU A 624 5.41 8.21 -20.72
CA GLU A 624 6.54 9.15 -20.67
C GLU A 624 7.80 8.56 -21.33
N ARG A 625 8.11 7.27 -21.10
CA ARG A 625 9.24 6.59 -21.74
C ARG A 625 9.11 6.55 -23.26
N VAL A 626 7.90 6.30 -23.77
CA VAL A 626 7.63 6.28 -25.21
C VAL A 626 7.83 7.66 -25.83
N GLU A 627 7.33 8.72 -25.19
CA GLU A 627 7.56 10.09 -25.68
C GLU A 627 9.04 10.50 -25.58
N ALA A 628 9.71 10.16 -24.48
CA ALA A 628 11.15 10.40 -24.32
C ALA A 628 11.96 9.73 -25.44
N ALA A 629 11.65 8.48 -25.81
CA ALA A 629 12.32 7.77 -26.89
C ALA A 629 12.19 8.52 -28.24
N LYS A 630 11.03 9.11 -28.54
CA LYS A 630 10.84 9.94 -29.74
C LYS A 630 11.70 11.20 -29.71
N VAL A 631 11.77 11.87 -28.55
CA VAL A 631 12.58 13.08 -28.37
C VAL A 631 14.06 12.79 -28.63
N PHE A 632 14.61 11.74 -28.01
CA PHE A 632 16.01 11.38 -28.21
C PHE A 632 16.30 10.93 -29.64
N LYS A 633 15.41 10.15 -30.25
CA LYS A 633 15.53 9.76 -31.66
C LYS A 633 15.52 10.97 -32.60
N ALA A 634 14.62 11.94 -32.38
CA ALA A 634 14.57 13.18 -33.15
C ALA A 634 15.82 14.06 -32.92
N GLY A 635 16.44 13.97 -31.74
CA GLY A 635 17.71 14.63 -31.41
C GLY A 635 18.96 13.98 -32.02
N GLY A 636 18.81 12.97 -32.88
CA GLY A 636 19.92 12.30 -33.55
C GLY A 636 20.53 11.13 -32.78
N PHE A 637 19.91 10.68 -31.69
CA PHE A 637 20.33 9.46 -30.99
C PHE A 637 19.94 8.23 -31.82
N GLY A 638 20.94 7.53 -32.37
CA GLY A 638 20.78 6.28 -33.12
C GLY A 638 20.80 5.03 -32.22
N ASP A 639 20.49 3.88 -32.82
CA ASP A 639 20.53 2.60 -32.11
C ASP A 639 21.99 2.18 -31.82
N ILE A 640 22.43 2.26 -30.56
CA ILE A 640 23.79 1.90 -30.12
C ILE A 640 24.16 0.45 -30.47
N LEU A 641 23.15 -0.41 -30.61
CA LEU A 641 23.30 -1.86 -30.76
C LEU A 641 23.70 -2.33 -32.17
N THR A 642 23.72 -1.47 -33.19
CA THR A 642 23.78 -1.91 -34.60
C THR A 642 25.12 -2.53 -35.03
N ASP A 643 26.22 -2.22 -34.34
CA ASP A 643 27.58 -2.62 -34.75
C ASP A 643 28.29 -3.57 -33.76
N GLN A 644 27.61 -4.02 -32.70
CA GLN A 644 28.20 -4.87 -31.67
C GLN A 644 28.18 -6.36 -32.10
N VAL A 645 29.34 -6.88 -32.53
CA VAL A 645 29.53 -8.33 -32.75
C VAL A 645 29.95 -8.98 -31.43
N VAL A 646 29.12 -9.88 -30.91
CA VAL A 646 29.38 -10.63 -29.67
C VAL A 646 29.41 -12.13 -29.92
N ASP A 647 30.34 -12.82 -29.26
CA ASP A 647 30.29 -14.28 -29.17
C ASP A 647 29.12 -14.68 -28.26
N LYS A 648 28.05 -15.19 -28.86
CA LYS A 648 26.83 -15.62 -28.15
C LYS A 648 27.15 -16.61 -27.03
N LYS A 649 28.05 -17.57 -27.24
CA LYS A 649 28.34 -18.61 -26.24
C LYS A 649 29.05 -18.02 -25.03
N GLN A 650 30.05 -17.17 -25.28
CA GLN A 650 30.75 -16.45 -24.20
C GLN A 650 29.80 -15.51 -23.46
N LEU A 651 28.93 -14.79 -24.18
CA LEU A 651 27.96 -13.88 -23.56
C LEU A 651 26.98 -14.64 -22.65
N ILE A 652 26.44 -15.77 -23.10
CA ILE A 652 25.54 -16.61 -22.30
C ILE A 652 26.22 -17.03 -21.00
N ASP A 653 27.46 -17.51 -21.07
CA ASP A 653 28.19 -17.91 -19.87
C ASP A 653 28.52 -16.73 -18.96
N ASP A 654 28.90 -15.59 -19.54
CA ASP A 654 29.22 -14.38 -18.78
C ASP A 654 27.99 -13.84 -18.03
N VAL A 655 26.83 -13.79 -18.70
CA VAL A 655 25.56 -13.36 -18.10
C VAL A 655 25.13 -14.32 -16.99
N ARG A 656 25.30 -15.64 -17.19
CA ARG A 656 25.04 -16.65 -16.16
C ARG A 656 25.86 -16.39 -14.90
N GLN A 657 27.16 -16.14 -15.05
CA GLN A 657 28.07 -15.84 -13.95
C GLN A 657 27.74 -14.51 -13.27
N ALA A 658 27.42 -13.47 -14.06
CA ALA A 658 27.01 -12.15 -13.56
C ALA A 658 25.71 -12.21 -12.75
N LEU A 659 24.71 -12.94 -13.24
CA LEU A 659 23.45 -13.19 -12.56
C LEU A 659 23.68 -13.87 -11.22
N TYR A 660 24.49 -14.94 -11.20
CA TYR A 660 24.82 -15.67 -9.98
C TYR A 660 25.53 -14.79 -8.94
N ALA A 661 26.57 -14.04 -9.33
CA ALA A 661 27.30 -13.15 -8.43
C ALA A 661 26.41 -12.01 -7.87
N SER A 662 25.54 -11.46 -8.72
CA SER A 662 24.57 -10.43 -8.31
C SER A 662 23.53 -11.00 -7.33
N LYS A 663 23.10 -12.25 -7.53
CA LYS A 663 22.20 -12.95 -6.62
C LYS A 663 22.82 -13.09 -5.23
N ILE A 664 24.09 -13.49 -5.11
CA ILE A 664 24.78 -13.53 -3.80
C ILE A 664 24.70 -12.18 -3.08
N CYS A 665 24.93 -11.07 -3.80
CA CYS A 665 24.85 -9.73 -3.22
C CYS A 665 23.43 -9.40 -2.72
N SER A 666 22.39 -9.74 -3.48
CA SER A 666 20.99 -9.52 -3.07
C SER A 666 20.66 -10.24 -1.75
N TYR A 667 21.06 -11.51 -1.62
CA TYR A 667 20.82 -12.28 -0.39
C TYR A 667 21.69 -11.80 0.77
N ALA A 668 22.94 -11.41 0.52
CA ALA A 668 23.80 -10.80 1.53
C ALA A 668 23.16 -9.54 2.14
N GLN A 669 22.61 -8.67 1.29
CA GLN A 669 21.91 -7.45 1.70
C GLN A 669 20.66 -7.78 2.53
N GLY A 670 19.82 -8.70 2.05
CA GLY A 670 18.61 -9.12 2.77
C GLY A 670 18.91 -9.77 4.13
N MET A 671 19.88 -10.67 4.20
CA MET A 671 20.27 -11.31 5.46
C MET A 671 20.84 -10.33 6.47
N ASN A 672 21.67 -9.37 6.03
CA ASN A 672 22.17 -8.31 6.90
C ASN A 672 21.06 -7.40 7.42
N LEU A 673 20.02 -7.13 6.61
CA LEU A 673 18.85 -6.38 7.04
C LEU A 673 18.07 -7.11 8.15
N ILE A 674 17.87 -8.43 7.99
CA ILE A 674 17.25 -9.26 9.02
C ILE A 674 18.07 -9.25 10.30
N ARG A 675 19.40 -9.43 10.19
CA ARG A 675 20.30 -9.39 11.35
C ARG A 675 20.23 -8.05 12.08
N ALA A 676 20.29 -6.94 11.35
CA ALA A 676 20.23 -5.60 11.94
C ALA A 676 18.91 -5.38 12.70
N LYS A 677 17.77 -5.78 12.11
CA LYS A 677 16.48 -5.69 12.81
C LYS A 677 16.40 -6.64 14.00
N SER A 678 16.94 -7.85 13.89
CA SER A 678 17.00 -8.81 14.98
C SER A 678 17.75 -8.25 16.19
N ILE A 679 18.89 -7.58 15.96
CA ILE A 679 19.67 -6.90 17.01
C ILE A 679 18.88 -5.72 17.61
N GLU A 680 18.29 -4.85 16.77
CA GLU A 680 17.48 -3.71 17.24
C GLU A 680 16.33 -4.15 18.16
N LYS A 681 15.66 -5.26 17.82
CA LYS A 681 14.45 -5.73 18.50
C LYS A 681 14.71 -6.80 19.57
N GLY A 682 15.93 -7.34 19.67
CA GLY A 682 16.24 -8.48 20.53
C GLY A 682 15.41 -9.72 20.19
N TRP A 683 15.28 -10.02 18.89
CA TRP A 683 14.51 -11.17 18.41
C TRP A 683 15.32 -12.48 18.33
N ASP A 684 16.65 -12.39 18.39
CA ASP A 684 17.57 -13.54 18.35
C ASP A 684 17.31 -14.49 17.16
N LEU A 685 17.09 -13.91 15.97
CA LEU A 685 16.74 -14.67 14.76
C LEU A 685 17.91 -15.53 14.24
N GLU A 686 17.63 -16.79 13.97
CA GLU A 686 18.58 -17.75 13.39
C GLU A 686 18.59 -17.70 11.86
N LEU A 687 19.53 -16.97 11.26
CA LEU A 687 19.59 -16.78 9.80
C LEU A 687 19.73 -18.08 8.99
N GLY A 688 20.41 -19.09 9.55
CA GLY A 688 20.52 -20.43 8.95
C GLY A 688 19.15 -21.11 8.83
N GLU A 689 18.31 -21.02 9.87
CA GLU A 689 16.95 -21.55 9.85
C GLU A 689 16.04 -20.79 8.87
N LEU A 690 16.23 -19.47 8.74
CA LEU A 690 15.52 -18.69 7.71
C LEU A 690 15.87 -19.16 6.30
N ALA A 691 17.16 -19.41 6.03
CA ALA A 691 17.59 -19.99 4.76
C ALA A 691 16.98 -21.39 4.54
N ARG A 692 16.92 -22.22 5.60
CA ARG A 692 16.33 -23.57 5.56
C ARG A 692 14.87 -23.52 5.12
N ILE A 693 14.04 -22.70 5.77
CA ILE A 693 12.60 -22.64 5.46
C ILE A 693 12.29 -21.99 4.10
N TRP A 694 13.27 -21.32 3.49
CA TRP A 694 13.13 -20.79 2.13
C TRP A 694 13.55 -21.82 1.06
N LYS A 695 14.21 -22.93 1.39
CA LYS A 695 14.66 -23.96 0.42
C LYS A 695 13.52 -24.54 -0.42
N GLY A 696 12.30 -24.56 0.10
CA GLY A 696 11.10 -25.06 -0.57
C GLY A 696 9.86 -24.21 -0.29
N GLY A 697 8.80 -24.41 -1.07
CA GLY A 697 7.49 -23.80 -0.88
C GLY A 697 7.39 -22.30 -1.21
N CYS A 698 8.42 -21.50 -0.93
CA CYS A 698 8.43 -20.07 -1.21
C CYS A 698 8.73 -19.74 -2.69
N ILE A 699 8.62 -18.46 -3.07
CA ILE A 699 8.91 -18.00 -4.45
C ILE A 699 10.41 -18.01 -4.74
N ILE A 700 11.25 -17.64 -3.76
CA ILE A 700 12.70 -17.58 -3.93
C ILE A 700 13.40 -18.94 -3.76
N ARG A 701 12.65 -20.04 -3.71
CA ARG A 701 13.17 -21.39 -3.49
C ARG A 701 14.20 -21.76 -4.56
N ALA A 702 15.35 -22.24 -4.12
CA ALA A 702 16.52 -22.51 -4.96
C ALA A 702 17.50 -23.45 -4.26
N VAL A 703 18.28 -24.21 -5.03
CA VAL A 703 19.42 -24.99 -4.50
C VAL A 703 20.44 -24.08 -3.80
N PHE A 704 20.49 -22.81 -4.22
CA PHE A 704 21.30 -21.74 -3.64
C PHE A 704 21.11 -21.56 -2.12
N LEU A 705 19.90 -21.77 -1.61
CA LEU A 705 19.58 -21.55 -0.19
C LEU A 705 20.19 -22.60 0.74
N ASP A 706 20.44 -23.81 0.25
CA ASP A 706 21.18 -24.83 1.01
C ASP A 706 22.60 -24.35 1.35
N ARG A 707 23.23 -23.63 0.42
CA ARG A 707 24.57 -23.08 0.60
C ARG A 707 24.59 -21.92 1.57
N ILE A 708 23.55 -21.08 1.56
CA ILE A 708 23.39 -20.03 2.57
C ILE A 708 23.21 -20.65 3.96
N LYS A 709 22.38 -21.69 4.08
CA LYS A 709 22.25 -22.43 5.34
C LYS A 709 23.62 -22.94 5.82
N LYS A 710 24.37 -23.63 4.95
CA LYS A 710 25.71 -24.14 5.27
C LYS A 710 26.69 -23.04 5.69
N ALA A 711 26.63 -21.86 5.09
CA ALA A 711 27.45 -20.72 5.49
C ALA A 711 27.16 -20.27 6.94
N TYR A 712 25.88 -20.18 7.32
CA TYR A 712 25.50 -19.86 8.70
C TYR A 712 25.67 -21.02 9.68
N ASP A 713 25.60 -22.27 9.23
CA ASP A 713 25.97 -23.44 10.04
C ASP A 713 27.47 -23.43 10.39
N ARG A 714 28.33 -23.00 9.43
CA ARG A 714 29.77 -22.82 9.66
C ARG A 714 30.07 -21.66 10.61
N ASN A 715 29.37 -20.54 10.43
CA ASN A 715 29.55 -19.35 11.24
C ASN A 715 28.22 -18.61 11.45
N PRO A 716 27.55 -18.81 12.59
CA PRO A 716 26.31 -18.11 12.93
C PRO A 716 26.49 -16.59 13.00
N ASP A 717 27.68 -16.12 13.39
CA ASP A 717 28.06 -14.72 13.53
C ASP A 717 28.66 -14.12 12.24
N LEU A 718 28.43 -14.77 11.09
CA LEU A 718 28.95 -14.31 9.82
C LEU A 718 28.54 -12.86 9.53
N ALA A 719 29.52 -11.97 9.45
CA ALA A 719 29.30 -10.53 9.25
C ALA A 719 28.61 -10.21 7.92
N ASN A 720 28.86 -11.01 6.88
CA ASN A 720 28.24 -10.86 5.58
C ASN A 720 28.40 -12.17 4.78
N LEU A 721 27.39 -12.56 4.01
CA LEU A 721 27.48 -13.72 3.13
C LEU A 721 28.66 -13.66 2.15
N LEU A 722 29.06 -12.45 1.73
CA LEU A 722 30.19 -12.24 0.81
C LEU A 722 31.56 -12.66 1.38
N VAL A 723 31.69 -12.78 2.71
CA VAL A 723 32.96 -13.18 3.36
C VAL A 723 32.95 -14.62 3.85
N ASP A 724 31.88 -15.38 3.57
CA ASP A 724 31.93 -16.83 3.70
C ASP A 724 32.97 -17.40 2.70
N PRO A 725 33.86 -18.33 3.10
CA PRO A 725 34.93 -18.82 2.24
C PRO A 725 34.48 -19.40 0.90
N GLU A 726 33.32 -20.06 0.84
CA GLU A 726 32.83 -20.66 -0.40
C GLU A 726 32.26 -19.60 -1.34
N PHE A 727 31.43 -18.68 -0.82
CA PHE A 727 30.88 -17.59 -1.63
C PHE A 727 31.95 -16.59 -2.07
N ALA A 728 32.93 -16.30 -1.22
CA ALA A 728 34.06 -15.43 -1.56
C ALA A 728 34.85 -16.01 -2.76
N LYS A 729 35.14 -17.32 -2.73
CA LYS A 729 35.82 -18.01 -3.84
C LYS A 729 35.04 -17.87 -5.16
N GLU A 730 33.73 -18.10 -5.14
CA GLU A 730 32.92 -18.01 -6.36
C GLU A 730 32.83 -16.60 -6.94
N ILE A 731 32.75 -15.59 -6.08
CA ILE A 731 32.76 -14.19 -6.53
C ILE A 731 34.11 -13.85 -7.16
N ILE A 732 35.23 -14.30 -6.57
CA ILE A 732 36.57 -14.10 -7.14
C ILE A 732 36.66 -14.70 -8.54
N GLU A 733 36.11 -15.90 -8.74
CA GLU A 733 36.09 -16.58 -10.04
C GLU A 733 35.18 -15.88 -11.06
N ARG A 734 34.06 -15.30 -10.63
CA ARG A 734 33.00 -14.76 -11.52
C ARG A 734 33.11 -13.26 -11.79
N GLN A 735 33.84 -12.50 -10.98
CA GLN A 735 33.84 -11.04 -11.06
C GLN A 735 34.32 -10.51 -12.42
N SER A 736 35.20 -11.22 -13.12
CA SER A 736 35.66 -10.82 -14.46
C SER A 736 34.53 -10.89 -15.49
N ALA A 737 33.77 -11.99 -15.51
CA ALA A 737 32.59 -12.15 -16.36
C ALA A 737 31.52 -11.11 -16.02
N TRP A 738 31.29 -10.91 -14.73
CA TRP A 738 30.34 -9.93 -14.23
C TRP A 738 30.66 -8.51 -14.70
N ARG A 739 31.92 -8.08 -14.62
CA ARG A 739 32.37 -6.78 -15.14
C ARG A 739 32.19 -6.67 -16.65
N ARG A 740 32.51 -7.73 -17.42
CA ARG A 740 32.29 -7.73 -18.88
C ARG A 740 30.83 -7.48 -19.21
N VAL A 741 29.89 -8.16 -18.54
CA VAL A 741 28.45 -7.97 -18.76
C VAL A 741 28.02 -6.54 -18.43
N VAL A 742 28.40 -6.00 -17.27
CA VAL A 742 28.02 -4.64 -16.87
C VAL A 742 28.60 -3.59 -17.84
N CYS A 743 29.88 -3.71 -18.21
CA CYS A 743 30.49 -2.81 -19.17
C CYS A 743 29.85 -2.93 -20.56
N LEU A 744 29.56 -4.15 -21.02
CA LEU A 744 28.89 -4.39 -22.30
C LEU A 744 27.50 -3.76 -22.32
N ALA A 745 26.71 -3.96 -21.27
CA ALA A 745 25.37 -3.39 -21.14
C ALA A 745 25.42 -1.85 -21.18
N ILE A 746 26.32 -1.24 -20.41
CA ILE A 746 26.54 0.22 -20.41
C ILE A 746 26.91 0.73 -21.81
N ASN A 747 27.89 0.09 -22.46
CA ASN A 747 28.36 0.47 -23.80
C ASN A 747 27.30 0.22 -24.88
N SER A 748 26.31 -0.64 -24.59
CA SER A 748 25.20 -1.00 -25.47
C SER A 748 23.93 -0.19 -25.19
N GLY A 749 23.93 0.72 -24.21
CA GLY A 749 22.74 1.46 -23.79
C GLY A 749 21.64 0.61 -23.13
N ILE A 750 21.99 -0.59 -22.63
CA ILE A 750 21.08 -1.49 -21.93
C ILE A 750 21.21 -1.25 -20.42
N SER A 751 20.07 -0.95 -19.78
CA SER A 751 20.03 -0.64 -18.36
C SER A 751 20.06 -1.91 -17.53
N THR A 752 21.09 -2.06 -16.69
CA THR A 752 21.24 -3.21 -15.76
C THR A 752 21.42 -2.72 -14.31
N PRO A 753 20.44 -2.00 -13.74
CA PRO A 753 20.61 -1.34 -12.44
C PRO A 753 20.82 -2.34 -11.30
N GLY A 754 20.16 -3.51 -11.32
CA GLY A 754 20.36 -4.58 -10.35
C GLY A 754 21.77 -5.17 -10.40
N MET A 755 22.27 -5.57 -11.57
CA MET A 755 23.62 -6.11 -11.73
C MET A 755 24.70 -5.06 -11.43
N SER A 756 24.50 -3.83 -11.91
CA SER A 756 25.45 -2.72 -11.72
C SER A 756 25.55 -2.30 -10.24
N SER A 757 24.42 -2.19 -9.55
CA SER A 757 24.38 -1.84 -8.13
C SER A 757 24.92 -2.96 -7.24
N SER A 758 24.69 -4.22 -7.62
CA SER A 758 25.29 -5.38 -6.96
C SER A 758 26.82 -5.37 -7.09
N LEU A 759 27.35 -5.03 -8.27
CA LEU A 759 28.80 -4.92 -8.50
C LEU A 759 29.39 -3.77 -7.68
N ALA A 760 28.73 -2.62 -7.68
CA ALA A 760 29.12 -1.47 -6.86
C ALA A 760 29.09 -1.79 -5.36
N TYR A 761 28.10 -2.55 -4.89
CA TYR A 761 28.01 -3.02 -3.51
C TYR A 761 29.22 -3.90 -3.15
N TYR A 762 29.54 -4.90 -3.97
CA TYR A 762 30.71 -5.75 -3.79
C TYR A 762 32.02 -4.95 -3.77
N ASP A 763 32.23 -4.07 -4.76
CA ASP A 763 33.44 -3.24 -4.86
C ASP A 763 33.57 -2.23 -3.72
N THR A 764 32.45 -1.75 -3.17
CA THR A 764 32.45 -0.88 -1.99
C THR A 764 32.78 -1.68 -0.73
N TYR A 765 32.13 -2.84 -0.55
CA TYR A 765 32.24 -3.63 0.67
C TYR A 765 33.64 -4.24 0.87
N ARG A 766 34.30 -4.67 -0.21
CA ARG A 766 35.62 -5.33 -0.14
C ARG A 766 36.81 -4.38 0.03
N ARG A 767 36.61 -3.05 -0.02
CA ARG A 767 37.68 -2.07 -0.01
C ARG A 767 37.92 -1.53 1.39
N GLU A 768 39.17 -1.59 1.84
CA GLU A 768 39.60 -1.01 3.13
C GLU A 768 39.41 0.52 3.17
N ARG A 769 39.70 1.22 2.06
CA ARG A 769 39.56 2.68 1.96
C ARG A 769 38.59 3.10 0.87
N LEU A 770 37.56 3.84 1.27
CA LEU A 770 36.52 4.43 0.44
C LEU A 770 36.72 5.95 0.31
N PRO A 771 36.17 6.60 -0.74
CA PRO A 771 36.25 8.05 -0.91
C PRO A 771 35.43 8.87 0.11
N ALA A 772 34.85 8.22 1.13
CA ALA A 772 34.11 8.86 2.21
C ALA A 772 34.97 9.82 3.04
N ASN A 773 36.29 9.68 3.01
CA ASN A 773 37.22 10.66 3.60
C ASN A 773 37.03 12.07 3.01
N LEU A 774 36.80 12.18 1.69
CA LEU A 774 36.51 13.48 1.06
C LEU A 774 35.14 14.01 1.47
N VAL A 775 34.13 13.14 1.58
CA VAL A 775 32.79 13.53 2.05
C VAL A 775 32.87 14.05 3.49
N GLN A 776 33.62 13.39 4.37
CA GLN A 776 33.88 13.87 5.74
C GLN A 776 34.58 15.22 5.75
N ALA A 777 35.63 15.40 4.92
CA ALA A 777 36.31 16.68 4.79
C ALA A 777 35.38 17.79 4.29
N GLN A 778 34.51 17.52 3.31
CA GLN A 778 33.51 18.47 2.84
C GLN A 778 32.53 18.86 3.95
N ARG A 779 32.00 17.88 4.70
CA ARG A 779 31.08 18.10 5.82
C ARG A 779 31.73 18.97 6.91
N ASP A 780 32.98 18.71 7.25
CA ASP A 780 33.71 19.56 8.19
C ASP A 780 33.99 20.96 7.62
N TYR A 781 34.32 21.05 6.33
CA TYR A 781 34.57 22.31 5.62
C TYR A 781 33.38 23.27 5.69
N PHE A 782 32.19 22.85 5.25
CA PHE A 782 31.04 23.75 5.17
C PHE A 782 30.24 23.84 6.48
N GLY A 783 30.36 22.84 7.36
CA GLY A 783 29.44 22.65 8.48
C GLY A 783 30.08 22.41 9.84
N ALA A 784 31.42 22.38 9.94
CA ALA A 784 32.15 22.06 11.17
C ALA A 784 31.64 20.75 11.82
N HIS A 785 31.28 19.76 10.99
CA HIS A 785 30.75 18.48 11.44
C HIS A 785 31.79 17.56 12.08
N THR A 786 33.05 17.98 12.16
CA THR A 786 34.20 17.20 12.61
C THR A 786 34.47 15.96 11.76
N TYR A 787 35.63 15.35 11.94
CA TYR A 787 36.01 14.08 11.33
C TYR A 787 36.99 13.33 12.23
N GLU A 788 37.10 12.02 12.04
CA GLU A 788 38.11 11.17 12.69
C GLU A 788 39.32 10.99 11.79
N ARG A 789 40.46 10.64 12.39
CA ARG A 789 41.72 10.41 11.68
C ARG A 789 42.15 8.95 11.77
N VAL A 790 42.90 8.50 10.76
CA VAL A 790 43.42 7.12 10.69
C VAL A 790 44.70 6.92 11.51
N ASP A 791 45.35 8.01 11.89
CA ASP A 791 46.65 8.03 12.58
C ASP A 791 46.57 8.49 14.03
N VAL A 792 45.44 9.09 14.44
CA VAL A 792 45.23 9.60 15.80
C VAL A 792 43.77 9.41 16.18
N GLU A 793 43.52 8.81 17.35
CA GLU A 793 42.17 8.70 17.90
C GLU A 793 41.62 10.07 18.32
N GLY A 794 40.32 10.30 18.06
CA GLY A 794 39.62 11.51 18.47
C GLY A 794 38.80 12.15 17.35
N SER A 795 38.12 13.24 17.71
CA SER A 795 37.32 14.07 16.80
C SER A 795 38.06 15.37 16.50
N PHE A 796 38.23 15.66 15.23
CA PHE A 796 39.03 16.78 14.73
C PHE A 796 38.16 17.73 13.92
N HIS A 797 38.44 19.02 14.06
CA HIS A 797 37.91 20.08 13.19
C HIS A 797 39.08 20.83 12.58
N THR A 798 38.98 21.16 11.30
CA THR A 798 39.97 21.98 10.59
C THR A 798 39.36 23.33 10.19
N GLU A 799 40.09 24.42 10.41
CA GLU A 799 39.69 25.75 9.93
C GLU A 799 39.97 25.91 8.41
N TRP A 800 39.26 25.12 7.58
CA TRP A 800 39.60 24.96 6.16
C TRP A 800 39.64 26.28 5.37
N PHE A 801 38.67 27.16 5.59
CA PHE A 801 38.62 28.47 4.92
C PHE A 801 39.85 29.34 5.20
N LYS A 802 40.34 29.30 6.44
CA LYS A 802 41.49 30.11 6.87
C LYS A 802 42.77 29.60 6.22
N ILE A 803 42.98 28.28 6.26
CA ILE A 803 44.14 27.62 5.65
C ILE A 803 44.13 27.81 4.13
N ALA A 804 43.00 27.54 3.46
CA ALA A 804 42.89 27.69 2.01
C ALA A 804 43.10 29.14 1.52
N ARG A 805 42.70 30.14 2.32
CA ARG A 805 42.99 31.56 2.01
C ARG A 805 44.45 31.91 2.22
N GLN A 806 45.11 31.36 3.23
CA GLN A 806 46.54 31.55 3.45
C GLN A 806 47.37 30.93 2.32
N LEU A 807 47.00 29.74 1.83
CA LEU A 807 47.68 29.07 0.72
C LEU A 807 47.51 29.77 -0.64
N LYS A 808 46.53 30.67 -0.78
CA LYS A 808 46.29 31.45 -2.00
C LYS A 808 47.03 32.78 -2.04
N LYS A 809 47.57 33.22 -0.90
CA LYS A 809 48.47 34.38 -0.81
C LYS A 809 49.89 33.89 -0.97
#